data_AF-A0A9D7VMS7-F1
#
_entry.id   AF-A0A9D7VMS7-F1
#
_cell.length_a   1.000
_cell.length_b   1.000
_cell.length_c   1.000
_cell.angle_alpha   90.00
_cell.angle_beta   90.00
_cell.angle_gamma   90.00
#
_symmetry.space_group_name_H-M   'P 1'
#
loop_
_entity.id
_entity.type
_entity.pdbx_description
1 polymer ?
#
loop_
_entity_poly.entity_id
_entity_poly.type
_entity_poly.pdbx_seq_one_letter_code
_entity_poly.pdbx_strand_id
1 'polypeptide(L)'
;MLTGANTVAFDLNGATLGGAVTVNDFDVTSTSASGTIGVDLRGLTGGQTVRLGDPAAAGASSSIAGVETGVFLNATSNATFVYGDGEGATDRSSTISATTAIDATNAPVAGTYNFQDVDFAGSPGAGFGIGAIYFVDSDGNATGGGDGSGSDASNPMTLAAAEAAAGAGDIIVLIDDGSAITAVGTNANNTLNLAANQQLLSFGDGAGNSQAIQVSLTVPPTIQLFSAGLTIADPTGGGAATLTTFTGNDVVTLGGDSIRVSGIDFQGNGTAARAINDAGGATGTVIERSSVSNFATVGIEITPSTNTTINDVDFSGNAGDILLNAAGSTLTNITSTGATGTAITLTNATGTTTLSNIDISNAANGIAFNNASGTVTATNVDIAGGNTLSIDGGDAVFTFDADSSISTTTGASILMQNRSGGSFTHAGSVVANGGSTSGITSVTSTGAHSISFTGTVDVGTTTAVGGSGVFIDNSGQNVTVNFADIDIETDGGFGMVVQLGGTLSVGTGSLAVNNAQIINFWQHRLRCRRVNFSSITGTGVGGVGVGLNTVSSGALNVSGTTSISGSTGSAVSATNVSSNMQFGTVNLTLTSGDGLLLAGNSGTLTTGDMTIAMGTGGNGIRATGTNGNMTFGNVDITNVGTGTGLNLSGGTFDGQVTFATLDITGTSQTGSKGIDLTDYDNTKDVVTTGSGAIQGVQTGIDLTNSNIANGVRFQYGDGSAPVASSIDTSGIAGNVAIVTTGVTATGEYDFEDIGFGTSNVSNLTGPVVFVVDQNNSSGAGTFSDPARFPRPPPRPPMSSF
;
A
#
# COMPACT_ATOMS: atom_id res chain seq x y z
N MET A 1 30.93 57.97 -22.94
CA MET A 1 32.15 58.25 -22.14
C MET A 1 31.84 59.32 -21.09
N LEU A 2 32.05 59.02 -19.81
CA LEU A 2 31.90 59.92 -18.67
C LEU A 2 33.28 60.46 -18.26
N THR A 3 33.39 61.76 -18.00
CA THR A 3 34.68 62.43 -17.73
C THR A 3 34.81 63.06 -16.35
N GLY A 4 33.81 62.90 -15.47
CA GLY A 4 33.79 63.49 -14.12
C GLY A 4 33.21 62.54 -13.08
N ALA A 5 33.48 62.81 -11.80
CA ALA A 5 32.88 62.08 -10.69
C ALA A 5 31.37 62.42 -10.54
N ASN A 6 30.58 61.52 -9.94
CA ASN A 6 29.15 61.70 -9.68
C ASN A 6 28.26 61.91 -10.92
N THR A 7 28.57 61.22 -12.03
CA THR A 7 27.79 61.30 -13.27
C THR A 7 27.11 59.97 -13.61
N VAL A 8 25.93 60.04 -14.23
CA VAL A 8 25.16 58.86 -14.68
C VAL A 8 25.17 58.81 -16.20
N ALA A 9 25.42 57.64 -16.82
CA ALA A 9 25.40 57.50 -18.28
C ALA A 9 23.98 57.32 -18.84
N PHE A 10 23.16 56.51 -18.17
CA PHE A 10 21.76 56.30 -18.52
C PHE A 10 20.88 56.40 -17.27
N ASP A 11 20.05 57.44 -17.19
CA ASP A 11 19.29 57.78 -15.98
C ASP A 11 17.79 57.68 -16.23
N LEU A 12 17.14 56.74 -15.53
CA LEU A 12 15.68 56.59 -15.46
C LEU A 12 15.19 56.65 -14.00
N ASN A 13 15.98 57.24 -13.10
CA ASN A 13 15.67 57.28 -11.69
C ASN A 13 14.36 58.03 -11.42
N GLY A 14 13.40 57.38 -10.75
CA GLY A 14 12.08 57.92 -10.43
C GLY A 14 11.15 58.13 -11.63
N ALA A 15 11.52 57.67 -12.83
CA ALA A 15 10.70 57.83 -14.02
C ALA A 15 9.51 56.87 -14.06
N THR A 16 8.41 57.27 -14.71
CA THR A 16 7.29 56.37 -15.05
C THR A 16 7.24 56.24 -16.57
N LEU A 17 7.52 55.05 -17.09
CA LEU A 17 7.54 54.80 -18.53
C LEU A 17 6.14 54.48 -19.06
N GLY A 18 5.72 55.22 -20.08
CA GLY A 18 4.51 54.94 -20.87
C GLY A 18 4.76 54.13 -22.15
N GLY A 19 6.01 53.78 -22.44
CA GLY A 19 6.45 53.05 -23.64
C GLY A 19 7.80 52.39 -23.43
N ALA A 20 8.18 51.47 -24.33
CA ALA A 20 9.47 50.77 -24.25
C ALA A 20 10.65 51.69 -24.60
N VAL A 21 11.80 51.46 -23.98
CA VAL A 21 13.08 52.08 -24.33
C VAL A 21 14.01 50.97 -24.80
N THR A 22 14.47 51.05 -26.05
CA THR A 22 15.33 50.04 -26.66
C THR A 22 16.54 50.68 -27.31
N VAL A 23 17.72 50.21 -26.94
CA VAL A 23 19.00 50.59 -27.52
C VAL A 23 19.68 49.31 -27.99
N ASN A 24 20.13 49.26 -29.25
CA ASN A 24 20.73 48.05 -29.84
C ASN A 24 22.17 47.82 -29.40
N ASP A 25 22.87 48.87 -28.97
CA ASP A 25 24.26 48.81 -28.53
C ASP A 25 24.46 49.86 -27.44
N PHE A 26 24.96 49.45 -26.27
CA PHE A 26 25.15 50.30 -25.11
C PHE A 26 26.56 50.17 -24.55
N ASP A 27 27.39 51.16 -24.87
CA ASP A 27 28.77 51.25 -24.41
C ASP A 27 29.02 52.47 -23.52
N VAL A 28 29.50 52.21 -22.30
CA VAL A 28 29.86 53.21 -21.30
C VAL A 28 31.28 52.99 -20.83
N THR A 29 32.09 54.05 -20.93
CA THR A 29 33.41 54.12 -20.31
C THR A 29 33.49 55.35 -19.41
N SER A 30 34.15 55.26 -18.25
CA SER A 30 34.41 56.42 -17.39
C SER A 30 35.89 56.56 -17.04
N THR A 31 36.37 57.80 -16.94
CA THR A 31 37.73 58.12 -16.47
C THR A 31 37.84 58.29 -14.95
N SER A 32 36.71 58.19 -14.23
CA SER A 32 36.65 58.23 -12.77
C SER A 32 35.54 57.29 -12.29
N ALA A 33 35.86 56.38 -11.37
CA ALA A 33 34.83 55.53 -10.77
C ALA A 33 33.97 56.33 -9.77
N SER A 34 34.56 57.24 -8.99
CA SER A 34 33.89 57.90 -7.85
C SER A 34 32.52 58.53 -8.20
N GLY A 35 31.46 58.02 -7.58
CA GLY A 35 30.07 58.45 -7.71
C GLY A 35 29.42 58.13 -9.05
N THR A 36 30.10 57.47 -9.98
CA THR A 36 29.61 57.31 -11.36
C THR A 36 28.74 56.06 -11.51
N ILE A 37 27.62 56.20 -12.23
CA ILE A 37 26.65 55.12 -12.47
C ILE A 37 26.51 54.87 -13.98
N GLY A 38 26.57 53.61 -14.42
CA GLY A 38 26.29 53.25 -15.81
C GLY A 38 24.81 53.42 -16.15
N VAL A 39 23.95 52.70 -15.43
CA VAL A 39 22.49 52.67 -15.63
C VAL A 39 21.82 52.85 -14.28
N ASP A 40 21.07 53.94 -14.08
CA ASP A 40 20.29 54.18 -12.87
C ASP A 40 18.81 53.92 -13.14
N LEU A 41 18.26 52.85 -12.54
CA LEU A 41 16.86 52.44 -12.67
C LEU A 41 16.09 52.56 -11.34
N ARG A 42 16.67 53.20 -10.33
CA ARG A 42 16.04 53.30 -9.00
C ARG A 42 14.69 54.00 -9.11
N GLY A 43 13.63 53.40 -8.57
CA GLY A 43 12.30 54.02 -8.60
C GLY A 43 11.64 54.11 -9.98
N LEU A 44 12.19 53.45 -10.99
CA LEU A 44 11.56 53.31 -12.31
C LEU A 44 10.24 52.55 -12.19
N THR A 45 9.14 53.09 -12.70
CA THR A 45 7.83 52.42 -12.69
C THR A 45 7.19 52.36 -14.09
N GLY A 46 6.08 51.63 -14.23
CA GLY A 46 5.35 51.47 -15.48
C GLY A 46 5.45 50.08 -16.11
N GLY A 47 6.37 49.22 -15.65
CA GLY A 47 6.47 47.81 -16.10
C GLY A 47 6.88 47.64 -17.55
N GLN A 48 7.29 48.71 -18.23
CA GLN A 48 7.66 48.68 -19.65
C GLN A 48 9.06 48.08 -19.86
N THR A 49 9.35 47.65 -21.08
CA THR A 49 10.66 47.13 -21.46
C THR A 49 11.72 48.23 -21.51
N VAL A 50 12.86 47.98 -20.86
CA VAL A 50 14.09 48.75 -21.02
C VAL A 50 15.17 47.78 -21.50
N ARG A 51 15.56 47.89 -22.76
CA ARG A 51 16.55 47.02 -23.39
C ARG A 51 17.78 47.80 -23.77
N LEU A 52 18.93 47.39 -23.26
CA LEU A 52 20.25 47.94 -23.58
C LEU A 52 21.11 46.83 -24.18
N GLY A 53 20.91 46.54 -25.46
CA GLY A 53 21.61 45.52 -26.25
C GLY A 53 20.77 44.94 -27.40
N ASP A 54 21.43 44.28 -28.36
CA ASP A 54 20.85 43.77 -29.61
C ASP A 54 19.97 42.54 -29.35
N PRO A 55 18.75 42.39 -29.90
CA PRO A 55 17.95 41.16 -29.78
C PRO A 55 18.43 39.94 -30.56
N ALA A 56 19.46 40.06 -31.40
CA ALA A 56 20.00 38.92 -32.14
C ALA A 56 21.20 38.29 -31.42
N ALA A 57 21.22 36.95 -31.34
CA ALA A 57 22.29 36.16 -30.71
C ALA A 57 23.64 36.08 -31.44
N ALA A 58 23.88 37.04 -32.32
CA ALA A 58 25.18 37.32 -32.94
C ALA A 58 25.35 38.84 -33.13
N GLY A 59 24.56 39.61 -32.37
CA GLY A 59 24.44 41.05 -32.44
C GLY A 59 25.58 41.75 -31.73
N ALA A 60 25.47 43.07 -31.59
CA ALA A 60 26.48 43.86 -30.89
C ALA A 60 26.36 43.66 -29.37
N SER A 61 27.48 43.35 -28.72
CA SER A 61 27.59 43.23 -27.27
C SER A 61 27.66 44.60 -26.60
N SER A 62 27.05 44.74 -25.41
CA SER A 62 27.06 45.98 -24.64
C SER A 62 28.13 45.97 -23.56
N SER A 63 28.82 47.10 -23.32
CA SER A 63 29.86 47.20 -22.30
C SER A 63 29.68 48.37 -21.33
N ILE A 64 29.83 48.12 -20.02
CA ILE A 64 29.99 49.17 -19.00
C ILE A 64 31.35 49.00 -18.34
N ALA A 65 32.20 50.03 -18.37
CA ALA A 65 33.55 49.98 -17.79
C ALA A 65 33.96 51.27 -17.08
N GLY A 66 34.69 51.13 -15.98
CA GLY A 66 35.34 52.25 -15.27
C GLY A 66 34.41 53.11 -14.40
N VAL A 67 33.15 52.70 -14.22
CA VAL A 67 32.18 53.35 -13.32
C VAL A 67 32.21 52.75 -11.91
N GLU A 68 31.69 53.45 -10.89
CA GLU A 68 31.51 52.89 -9.55
C GLU A 68 30.38 51.87 -9.53
N THR A 69 29.19 52.22 -10.03
CA THR A 69 28.04 51.31 -10.12
C THR A 69 27.68 51.04 -11.58
N GLY A 70 27.59 49.77 -12.00
CA GLY A 70 27.20 49.42 -13.36
C GLY A 70 25.70 49.64 -13.59
N VAL A 71 24.85 48.87 -12.91
CA VAL A 71 23.38 49.04 -12.92
C VAL A 71 22.87 49.22 -11.50
N PHE A 72 22.09 50.26 -11.22
CA PHE A 72 21.55 50.56 -9.89
C PHE A 72 20.03 50.34 -9.85
N LEU A 73 19.58 49.45 -8.97
CA LEU A 73 18.19 49.06 -8.75
C LEU A 73 17.72 49.44 -7.34
N ASN A 74 16.41 49.55 -7.12
CA ASN A 74 15.85 49.58 -5.77
C ASN A 74 14.48 48.87 -5.68
N ALA A 75 13.92 48.77 -4.46
CA ALA A 75 12.70 48.02 -4.19
C ALA A 75 11.45 48.59 -4.90
N THR A 76 11.51 49.86 -5.31
CA THR A 76 10.42 50.53 -6.04
C THR A 76 10.52 50.39 -7.55
N SER A 77 11.61 49.84 -8.08
CA SER A 77 11.80 49.63 -9.51
C SER A 77 10.84 48.54 -10.04
N ASN A 78 10.22 48.77 -11.18
CA ASN A 78 9.35 47.84 -11.89
C ASN A 78 9.46 48.07 -13.41
N ALA A 79 10.29 47.25 -14.06
CA ALA A 79 10.49 47.21 -15.51
C ALA A 79 10.77 45.78 -15.99
N THR A 80 10.67 45.56 -17.30
CA THR A 80 11.27 44.39 -17.97
C THR A 80 12.62 44.84 -18.53
N PHE A 81 13.66 44.76 -17.70
CA PHE A 81 15.01 45.17 -18.07
C PHE A 81 15.77 44.01 -18.70
N VAL A 82 16.45 44.26 -19.82
CA VAL A 82 17.35 43.32 -20.48
C VAL A 82 18.64 44.06 -20.83
N TYR A 83 19.77 43.56 -20.35
CA TYR A 83 21.09 44.06 -20.72
C TYR A 83 21.81 43.04 -21.60
N GLY A 84 22.43 43.52 -22.69
CA GLY A 84 22.91 42.67 -23.76
C GLY A 84 21.76 42.12 -24.61
N ASP A 85 21.96 40.93 -25.14
CA ASP A 85 20.98 40.23 -25.97
C ASP A 85 19.98 39.37 -25.18
N GLY A 86 20.38 38.97 -23.97
CA GLY A 86 19.48 38.44 -22.94
C GLY A 86 19.14 36.95 -23.12
N GLU A 87 19.75 36.28 -24.08
CA GLU A 87 19.82 34.83 -24.14
C GLU A 87 20.87 34.29 -23.17
N GLY A 88 20.76 33.00 -22.86
CA GLY A 88 21.63 32.34 -21.89
C GLY A 88 23.03 32.02 -22.41
N ALA A 89 23.18 30.85 -23.05
CA ALA A 89 24.47 30.16 -23.19
C ALA A 89 25.11 30.21 -24.60
N THR A 90 24.54 30.97 -25.55
CA THR A 90 24.98 30.93 -26.95
C THR A 90 26.26 31.73 -27.18
N ASP A 91 26.33 32.95 -26.66
CA ASP A 91 27.50 33.80 -26.49
C ASP A 91 27.32 34.65 -25.22
N ARG A 92 28.44 35.04 -24.59
CA ARG A 92 28.48 35.83 -23.34
C ARG A 92 29.41 37.01 -23.55
N SER A 93 29.05 37.86 -24.49
CA SER A 93 29.99 38.85 -25.01
C SER A 93 29.74 40.25 -24.43
N SER A 94 28.57 40.48 -23.82
CA SER A 94 28.31 41.71 -23.08
C SER A 94 29.04 41.72 -21.73
N THR A 95 29.53 42.89 -21.30
CA THR A 95 30.35 43.01 -20.09
C THR A 95 29.90 44.12 -19.15
N ILE A 96 30.05 43.89 -17.84
CA ILE A 96 30.00 44.93 -16.82
C ILE A 96 31.25 44.84 -15.94
N SER A 97 32.11 45.85 -16.08
CA SER A 97 33.37 46.04 -15.35
C SER A 97 33.31 47.35 -14.55
N ALA A 98 32.41 47.38 -13.56
CA ALA A 98 32.26 48.45 -12.58
C ALA A 98 32.82 48.02 -11.21
N THR A 99 33.05 48.97 -10.30
CA THR A 99 33.41 48.64 -8.90
C THR A 99 32.31 47.82 -8.20
N THR A 100 31.05 48.10 -8.50
CA THR A 100 29.85 47.32 -8.15
C THR A 100 29.07 47.11 -9.44
N ALA A 101 29.09 45.89 -9.98
CA ALA A 101 28.49 45.62 -11.29
C ALA A 101 26.98 45.88 -11.31
N ILE A 102 26.24 45.30 -10.38
CA ILE A 102 24.84 45.62 -10.11
C ILE A 102 24.71 45.99 -8.64
N ASP A 103 24.11 47.14 -8.33
CA ASP A 103 23.67 47.47 -6.98
C ASP A 103 22.18 47.15 -6.85
N ALA A 104 21.90 46.04 -6.17
CA ALA A 104 20.59 45.56 -5.81
C ALA A 104 20.45 45.39 -4.28
N THR A 105 21.15 46.19 -3.47
CA THR A 105 21.07 46.12 -1.99
C THR A 105 19.63 46.21 -1.48
N ASN A 106 18.76 46.93 -2.20
CA ASN A 106 17.31 46.91 -1.99
C ASN A 106 16.65 46.36 -3.24
N ALA A 107 16.71 45.06 -3.51
CA ALA A 107 16.30 44.50 -4.80
C ALA A 107 14.82 44.80 -5.17
N PRO A 108 14.48 44.92 -6.47
CA PRO A 108 13.11 45.11 -6.93
C PRO A 108 12.18 43.98 -6.49
N VAL A 109 10.96 44.32 -6.07
CA VAL A 109 9.92 43.33 -5.72
C VAL A 109 8.96 43.00 -6.89
N ALA A 110 9.13 43.67 -8.03
CA ALA A 110 8.32 43.48 -9.23
C ALA A 110 9.16 43.75 -10.50
N GLY A 111 8.71 43.22 -11.63
CA GLY A 111 9.44 43.27 -12.90
C GLY A 111 10.41 42.10 -13.08
N THR A 112 11.17 42.13 -14.18
CA THR A 112 12.17 41.10 -14.53
C THR A 112 13.42 41.79 -15.03
N TYR A 113 14.57 41.46 -14.45
CA TYR A 113 15.86 42.09 -14.76
C TYR A 113 16.83 41.02 -15.24
N ASN A 114 17.02 40.93 -16.55
CA ASN A 114 17.76 39.87 -17.21
C ASN A 114 19.20 40.31 -17.52
N PHE A 115 20.16 39.57 -16.98
CA PHE A 115 21.60 39.72 -17.17
C PHE A 115 22.26 38.38 -17.58
N GLN A 116 21.52 37.49 -18.24
CA GLN A 116 22.02 36.16 -18.58
C GLN A 116 23.19 36.16 -19.58
N ASP A 117 23.30 37.15 -20.47
CA ASP A 117 24.42 37.34 -21.41
C ASP A 117 25.63 38.07 -20.79
N VAL A 118 25.51 38.58 -19.56
CA VAL A 118 26.57 39.45 -18.99
C VAL A 118 27.70 38.65 -18.40
N ASP A 119 28.92 38.88 -18.90
CA ASP A 119 30.16 38.50 -18.23
C ASP A 119 30.61 39.58 -17.25
N PHE A 120 30.81 39.18 -15.99
CA PHE A 120 31.22 40.08 -14.93
C PHE A 120 32.72 39.96 -14.72
N ALA A 121 33.43 41.09 -14.63
CA ALA A 121 34.86 41.08 -14.32
C ALA A 121 35.19 40.58 -12.89
N GLY A 122 34.17 40.27 -12.07
CA GLY A 122 34.24 39.83 -10.68
C GLY A 122 32.87 39.36 -10.16
N SER A 123 32.42 39.87 -9.01
CA SER A 123 31.07 39.60 -8.47
C SER A 123 29.97 40.29 -9.30
N PRO A 124 28.75 39.70 -9.40
CA PRO A 124 27.57 40.39 -9.95
C PRO A 124 27.22 41.70 -9.24
N GLY A 125 27.73 41.94 -8.02
CA GLY A 125 27.67 43.23 -7.33
C GLY A 125 26.97 43.16 -5.97
N ALA A 126 26.48 44.30 -5.48
CA ALA A 126 25.83 44.41 -4.17
C ALA A 126 24.38 43.89 -4.22
N GLY A 127 23.93 43.20 -3.17
CA GLY A 127 22.64 42.49 -3.18
C GLY A 127 22.70 41.10 -3.83
N PHE A 128 23.89 40.70 -4.30
CA PHE A 128 24.23 39.35 -4.70
C PHE A 128 25.38 38.88 -3.82
N GLY A 129 25.38 37.61 -3.46
CA GLY A 129 26.47 37.06 -2.67
C GLY A 129 26.37 35.56 -2.53
N ILE A 130 27.54 34.95 -2.37
CA ILE A 130 27.69 33.85 -1.44
C ILE A 130 27.82 34.51 -0.06
N GLY A 131 27.18 33.98 0.98
CA GLY A 131 27.52 34.44 2.32
C GLY A 131 28.99 34.14 2.63
N ALA A 132 29.50 34.66 3.74
CA ALA A 132 30.87 34.42 4.13
C ALA A 132 31.13 32.91 4.24
N ILE A 133 32.27 32.45 3.70
CA ILE A 133 32.68 31.05 3.76
C ILE A 133 33.69 30.89 4.89
N TYR A 134 33.38 29.99 5.81
CA TYR A 134 34.24 29.63 6.94
C TYR A 134 34.69 28.19 6.82
N PHE A 135 36.00 27.98 6.64
CA PHE A 135 36.60 26.64 6.62
C PHE A 135 36.88 26.14 8.04
N VAL A 136 36.49 24.91 8.35
CA VAL A 136 36.55 24.30 9.69
C VAL A 136 37.18 22.92 9.63
N ASP A 137 38.04 22.59 10.60
CA ASP A 137 38.62 21.26 10.80
C ASP A 137 38.53 20.81 12.27
N SER A 138 39.07 19.63 12.59
CA SER A 138 38.92 19.01 13.91
C SER A 138 39.85 19.59 14.97
N ASP A 139 40.99 20.12 14.53
CA ASP A 139 42.01 20.68 15.38
C ASP A 139 41.76 22.16 15.68
N GLY A 140 41.12 22.90 14.77
CA GLY A 140 41.05 24.36 14.73
C GLY A 140 42.35 25.07 15.13
N ASN A 141 43.50 24.40 15.00
CA ASN A 141 44.70 24.80 15.70
C ASN A 141 45.56 25.64 14.77
N ALA A 142 45.62 26.92 15.11
CA ALA A 142 46.72 27.84 14.91
C ALA A 142 48.08 27.31 15.44
N THR A 143 48.43 26.03 15.25
CA THR A 143 49.76 25.45 15.52
C THR A 143 50.33 24.65 14.35
N GLY A 144 49.78 24.82 13.14
CA GLY A 144 50.33 24.35 11.87
C GLY A 144 50.89 25.45 10.94
N GLY A 145 50.76 26.73 11.32
CA GLY A 145 51.30 27.88 10.55
C GLY A 145 50.27 28.80 9.88
N GLY A 146 48.96 28.52 10.00
CA GLY A 146 47.87 29.41 9.59
C GLY A 146 47.39 30.36 10.70
N ASP A 147 46.60 31.39 10.34
CA ASP A 147 46.11 32.42 11.27
C ASP A 147 44.78 32.09 11.97
N GLY A 148 44.15 30.97 11.61
CA GLY A 148 42.89 30.50 12.20
C GLY A 148 41.67 31.36 11.85
N SER A 149 41.77 32.19 10.81
CA SER A 149 40.70 33.11 10.39
C SER A 149 39.49 32.43 9.74
N GLY A 150 39.64 31.20 9.25
CA GLY A 150 38.62 30.48 8.50
C GLY A 150 38.38 31.04 7.09
N SER A 151 39.16 32.03 6.63
CA SER A 151 38.91 32.71 5.34
C SER A 151 39.29 31.89 4.11
N ASP A 152 40.11 30.86 4.29
CA ASP A 152 40.51 29.92 3.24
C ASP A 152 40.88 28.55 3.85
N ALA A 153 40.92 27.53 2.99
CA ALA A 153 41.16 26.14 3.39
C ALA A 153 42.55 25.87 4.01
N SER A 154 43.53 26.78 3.86
CA SER A 154 44.84 26.66 4.53
C SER A 154 44.86 27.31 5.91
N ASN A 155 43.80 28.04 6.27
CA ASN A 155 43.63 28.71 7.57
C ASN A 155 42.29 28.31 8.24
N PRO A 156 41.99 27.01 8.43
CA PRO A 156 40.74 26.59 9.05
C PRO A 156 40.62 27.08 10.49
N MET A 157 39.38 27.26 10.94
CA MET A 157 39.04 27.68 12.31
C MET A 157 38.32 26.55 13.06
N THR A 158 38.18 26.67 14.39
CA THR A 158 37.36 25.70 15.16
C THR A 158 35.88 25.84 14.80
N LEU A 159 35.11 24.74 14.97
CA LEU A 159 33.66 24.77 14.78
C LEU A 159 32.97 25.81 15.70
N ALA A 160 33.45 25.96 16.93
CA ALA A 160 32.94 26.94 17.90
C ALA A 160 33.14 28.38 17.41
N ALA A 161 34.30 28.68 16.84
CA ALA A 161 34.59 29.99 16.32
C ALA A 161 33.78 30.28 15.04
N ALA A 162 33.56 29.27 14.19
CA ALA A 162 32.72 29.40 13.00
C ALA A 162 31.24 29.63 13.37
N GLU A 163 30.69 28.90 14.35
CA GLU A 163 29.33 29.12 14.85
C GLU A 163 29.14 30.55 15.39
N ALA A 164 30.14 31.08 16.09
CA ALA A 164 30.09 32.45 16.63
C ALA A 164 30.22 33.54 15.54
N ALA A 165 30.88 33.24 14.43
CA ALA A 165 31.15 34.19 13.35
C ALA A 165 30.07 34.20 12.27
N ALA A 166 29.54 33.03 11.91
CA ALA A 166 28.63 32.86 10.79
C ALA A 166 27.20 33.34 11.11
N GLY A 167 26.62 34.10 10.18
CA GLY A 167 25.26 34.60 10.23
C GLY A 167 24.32 33.91 9.23
N ALA A 168 23.12 34.49 9.08
CA ALA A 168 22.15 34.04 8.10
C ALA A 168 22.69 34.20 6.67
N GLY A 169 22.57 33.15 5.85
CA GLY A 169 23.07 33.13 4.46
C GLY A 169 24.54 32.74 4.30
N ASP A 170 25.30 32.62 5.40
CA ASP A 170 26.70 32.24 5.38
C ASP A 170 26.92 30.74 5.18
N ILE A 171 28.16 30.34 5.00
CA ILE A 171 28.55 28.98 4.61
C ILE A 171 29.65 28.50 5.55
N ILE A 172 29.44 27.34 6.14
CA ILE A 172 30.45 26.62 6.91
C ILE A 172 30.88 25.42 6.08
N VAL A 173 32.18 25.29 5.82
CA VAL A 173 32.77 24.17 5.06
C VAL A 173 33.64 23.34 6.00
N LEU A 174 33.24 22.11 6.25
CA LEU A 174 33.96 21.15 7.07
C LEU A 174 34.98 20.38 6.22
N ILE A 175 36.24 20.39 6.65
CA ILE A 175 37.37 19.70 6.02
C ILE A 175 37.69 18.45 6.85
N ASP A 176 37.81 17.31 6.17
CA ASP A 176 38.37 16.11 6.78
C ASP A 176 39.90 16.19 6.82
N ASP A 177 40.46 16.32 8.03
CA ASP A 177 41.89 16.28 8.32
C ASP A 177 42.35 14.90 8.87
N GLY A 178 41.45 13.91 8.87
CA GLY A 178 41.66 12.58 9.42
C GLY A 178 41.20 12.42 10.88
N SER A 179 40.63 13.47 11.49
CA SER A 179 40.06 13.44 12.84
C SER A 179 38.62 13.98 12.86
N ALA A 180 37.82 13.54 13.83
CA ALA A 180 36.41 13.92 13.92
C ALA A 180 36.25 15.35 14.44
N ILE A 181 35.45 16.16 13.74
CA ILE A 181 35.02 17.49 14.18
C ILE A 181 33.91 17.32 15.22
N THR A 182 33.95 18.10 16.30
CA THR A 182 33.00 17.98 17.39
C THR A 182 32.24 19.27 17.70
N ALA A 183 30.92 19.16 17.86
CA ALA A 183 30.04 20.23 18.35
C ALA A 183 30.21 20.50 19.86
N VAL A 184 31.11 19.78 20.52
CA VAL A 184 31.42 19.97 21.92
C VAL A 184 32.03 21.35 22.18
N GLY A 185 31.46 22.06 23.15
CA GLY A 185 31.95 23.37 23.58
C GLY A 185 31.70 24.49 22.57
N THR A 186 30.94 24.25 21.49
CA THR A 186 30.59 25.32 20.55
C THR A 186 29.64 26.34 21.18
N ASN A 187 28.79 25.88 22.10
CA ASN A 187 27.89 26.70 22.90
C ASN A 187 27.49 25.95 24.19
N ALA A 188 26.45 26.43 24.89
CA ALA A 188 26.00 25.86 26.16
C ALA A 188 25.38 24.46 26.02
N ASN A 189 24.84 24.10 24.84
CA ASN A 189 24.19 22.82 24.57
C ASN A 189 25.04 21.83 23.76
N ASN A 190 26.28 22.20 23.38
CA ASN A 190 27.19 21.34 22.61
C ASN A 190 26.60 20.86 21.26
N THR A 191 25.90 21.74 20.56
CA THR A 191 25.20 21.47 19.31
C THR A 191 25.47 22.60 18.33
N LEU A 192 25.83 22.35 17.08
CA LEU A 192 26.00 23.44 16.10
C LEU A 192 24.63 24.03 15.73
N ASN A 193 24.37 25.30 16.06
CA ASN A 193 23.13 25.97 15.63
C ASN A 193 23.34 26.65 14.27
N LEU A 194 22.50 26.30 13.30
CA LEU A 194 22.50 26.94 11.98
C LEU A 194 21.44 28.03 11.88
N ALA A 195 21.80 29.19 11.34
CA ALA A 195 20.88 30.29 11.08
C ALA A 195 20.11 30.09 9.76
N ALA A 196 19.06 30.89 9.53
CA ALA A 196 18.29 30.83 8.29
C ALA A 196 19.16 31.06 7.04
N ASN A 197 18.88 30.34 5.96
CA ASN A 197 19.61 30.37 4.68
C ASN A 197 21.09 29.95 4.77
N GLN A 198 21.56 29.45 5.92
CA GLN A 198 22.93 29.01 6.07
C GLN A 198 23.17 27.67 5.36
N GLN A 199 24.42 27.45 4.94
CA GLN A 199 24.85 26.17 4.37
C GLN A 199 25.93 25.53 5.26
N LEU A 200 25.78 24.24 5.56
CA LEU A 200 26.80 23.42 6.20
C LEU A 200 27.24 22.35 5.20
N LEU A 201 28.46 22.48 4.70
CA LEU A 201 28.96 21.71 3.55
C LEU A 201 30.22 20.93 3.92
N SER A 202 30.43 19.81 3.25
CA SER A 202 31.69 19.09 3.23
C SER A 202 31.85 18.36 1.88
N PHE A 203 32.97 17.67 1.69
CA PHE A 203 33.41 17.15 0.40
C PHE A 203 32.94 15.73 0.11
N GLY A 204 32.03 15.16 0.92
CA GLY A 204 31.42 13.86 0.66
C GLY A 204 30.57 13.82 -0.60
N ASP A 205 30.61 12.70 -1.31
CA ASP A 205 29.82 12.43 -2.51
C ASP A 205 28.54 11.61 -2.29
N GLY A 206 28.22 11.29 -1.02
CA GLY A 206 27.11 10.40 -0.66
C GLY A 206 27.47 8.91 -0.74
N ALA A 207 28.53 8.53 -1.46
CA ALA A 207 29.03 7.16 -1.59
C ALA A 207 30.36 6.91 -0.84
N GLY A 208 30.73 7.84 0.06
CA GLY A 208 31.95 7.78 0.88
C GLY A 208 33.24 8.20 0.16
N ASN A 209 33.16 8.83 -1.02
CA ASN A 209 34.33 9.42 -1.70
C ASN A 209 34.33 10.95 -1.62
N SER A 210 35.43 11.53 -2.09
CA SER A 210 35.64 12.96 -2.18
C SER A 210 35.11 13.56 -3.48
N GLN A 211 34.50 14.74 -3.40
CA GLN A 211 34.12 15.57 -4.53
C GLN A 211 34.28 17.07 -4.25
N ALA A 212 34.32 17.88 -5.32
CA ALA A 212 34.26 19.33 -5.17
C ALA A 212 32.85 19.79 -4.73
N ILE A 213 32.79 20.84 -3.92
CA ILE A 213 31.55 21.48 -3.47
C ILE A 213 31.14 22.55 -4.47
N GLN A 214 29.85 22.55 -4.85
CA GLN A 214 29.24 23.65 -5.58
C GLN A 214 28.52 24.56 -4.60
N VAL A 215 28.92 25.82 -4.55
CA VAL A 215 28.25 26.88 -3.79
C VAL A 215 27.37 27.70 -4.74
N SER A 216 26.07 27.71 -4.48
CA SER A 216 25.11 28.52 -5.24
C SER A 216 25.13 29.97 -4.77
N LEU A 217 25.08 30.93 -5.70
CA LEU A 217 24.89 32.35 -5.41
C LEU A 217 23.46 32.59 -4.92
N THR A 218 23.27 33.42 -3.88
CA THR A 218 21.95 33.96 -3.55
C THR A 218 21.62 35.07 -4.53
N VAL A 219 20.51 34.90 -5.27
CA VAL A 219 20.06 35.85 -6.30
C VAL A 219 18.64 36.34 -5.95
N PRO A 220 18.39 37.66 -5.91
CA PRO A 220 17.05 38.19 -5.73
C PRO A 220 16.07 37.65 -6.80
N PRO A 221 14.84 37.24 -6.43
CA PRO A 221 13.94 36.50 -7.34
C PRO A 221 13.57 37.19 -8.66
N THR A 222 13.64 38.53 -8.71
CA THR A 222 13.33 39.34 -9.89
C THR A 222 14.51 39.48 -10.86
N ILE A 223 15.70 39.04 -10.48
CA ILE A 223 16.93 39.19 -11.24
C ILE A 223 17.37 37.83 -11.78
N GLN A 224 17.69 37.78 -13.07
CA GLN A 224 18.13 36.57 -13.75
C GLN A 224 19.61 36.71 -14.09
N LEU A 225 20.42 35.80 -13.55
CA LEU A 225 21.84 35.64 -13.86
C LEU A 225 22.05 34.32 -14.57
N PHE A 226 23.14 34.21 -15.32
CA PHE A 226 23.65 32.91 -15.72
C PHE A 226 24.16 32.15 -14.48
N SER A 227 23.85 30.86 -14.40
CA SER A 227 24.19 30.01 -13.24
C SER A 227 25.70 29.76 -13.15
N ALA A 228 26.44 30.67 -12.53
CA ALA A 228 27.83 30.47 -12.12
C ALA A 228 27.90 30.18 -10.63
N GLY A 229 28.08 28.92 -10.23
CA GLY A 229 28.42 28.55 -8.86
C GLY A 229 29.91 28.69 -8.59
N LEU A 230 30.29 28.92 -7.34
CA LEU A 230 31.69 28.77 -6.91
C LEU A 230 31.95 27.28 -6.68
N THR A 231 32.93 26.72 -7.39
CA THR A 231 33.42 25.36 -7.12
C THR A 231 34.58 25.42 -6.13
N ILE A 232 34.46 24.71 -5.01
CA ILE A 232 35.53 24.54 -4.01
C ILE A 232 36.06 23.12 -4.11
N ALA A 233 37.34 22.95 -4.41
CA ALA A 233 37.98 21.64 -4.44
C ALA A 233 38.30 21.16 -3.02
N ASP A 234 38.26 19.84 -2.81
CA ASP A 234 38.67 19.23 -1.55
C ASP A 234 40.19 19.47 -1.32
N PRO A 235 40.57 20.19 -0.26
CA PRO A 235 41.97 20.53 0.01
C PRO A 235 42.80 19.34 0.50
N THR A 236 42.19 18.32 1.10
CA THR A 236 42.89 17.14 1.66
C THR A 236 42.71 15.91 0.80
N GLY A 237 41.63 15.85 0.02
CA GLY A 237 41.19 14.66 -0.69
C GLY A 237 40.57 13.60 0.24
N GLY A 238 40.30 13.94 1.50
CA GLY A 238 39.74 13.06 2.53
C GLY A 238 38.24 12.79 2.34
N GLY A 239 37.52 13.66 1.63
CA GLY A 239 36.09 13.52 1.39
C GLY A 239 35.24 14.03 2.55
N ALA A 240 34.26 13.24 2.99
CA ALA A 240 33.29 13.66 4.00
C ALA A 240 33.95 13.87 5.37
N ALA A 241 33.80 15.06 5.94
CA ALA A 241 34.20 15.30 7.32
C ALA A 241 33.26 14.58 8.28
N THR A 242 33.84 13.91 9.29
CA THR A 242 33.06 13.35 10.40
C THR A 242 32.66 14.45 11.38
N LEU A 243 31.36 14.59 11.65
CA LEU A 243 30.82 15.52 12.64
C LEU A 243 30.08 14.79 13.78
N THR A 244 30.42 15.10 15.03
CA THR A 244 29.90 14.38 16.22
C THR A 244 29.62 15.29 17.43
N THR A 245 28.97 14.75 18.47
CA THR A 245 28.73 15.40 19.78
C THR A 245 28.75 14.38 20.93
N PHE A 246 28.50 14.84 22.16
CA PHE A 246 28.41 14.01 23.37
C PHE A 246 27.03 13.37 23.59
N THR A 247 26.98 12.46 24.55
CA THR A 247 25.77 11.76 24.99
C THR A 247 24.60 12.71 25.26
N GLY A 248 23.46 12.42 24.64
CA GLY A 248 22.19 13.10 24.86
C GLY A 248 22.00 14.43 24.12
N ASN A 249 23.02 14.96 23.43
CA ASN A 249 22.89 16.18 22.63
C ASN A 249 22.62 15.87 21.15
N ASP A 250 22.13 16.87 20.43
CA ASP A 250 22.02 16.84 18.97
C ASP A 250 23.32 17.38 18.34
N VAL A 251 23.70 16.91 17.15
CA VAL A 251 24.92 17.40 16.46
C VAL A 251 24.67 18.77 15.83
N VAL A 252 23.56 18.93 15.11
CA VAL A 252 23.12 20.16 14.46
C VAL A 252 21.69 20.51 14.85
N THR A 253 21.44 21.79 15.10
CA THR A 253 20.09 22.36 15.22
C THR A 253 19.81 23.31 14.05
N LEU A 254 18.69 23.08 13.36
CA LEU A 254 18.14 23.98 12.35
C LEU A 254 17.43 25.14 13.05
N GLY A 255 18.14 26.26 13.20
CA GLY A 255 17.64 27.47 13.87
C GLY A 255 16.80 28.39 12.98
N GLY A 256 16.56 28.03 11.71
CA GLY A 256 15.78 28.82 10.76
C GLY A 256 15.42 28.06 9.48
N ASP A 257 14.87 28.77 8.51
CA ASP A 257 14.41 28.21 7.24
C ASP A 257 15.51 28.17 6.16
N SER A 258 15.28 27.39 5.10
CA SER A 258 16.11 27.32 3.89
C SER A 258 17.56 26.94 4.14
N ILE A 259 17.80 26.14 5.17
CA ILE A 259 19.13 25.60 5.50
C ILE A 259 19.49 24.45 4.57
N ARG A 260 20.73 24.42 4.10
CA ARG A 260 21.28 23.30 3.32
C ARG A 260 22.41 22.61 4.09
N VAL A 261 22.32 21.29 4.21
CA VAL A 261 23.35 20.44 4.83
C VAL A 261 23.80 19.41 3.80
N SER A 262 25.11 19.26 3.58
CA SER A 262 25.55 18.31 2.56
C SER A 262 26.99 17.82 2.66
N GLY A 263 27.24 16.55 2.32
CA GLY A 263 28.59 16.00 2.17
C GLY A 263 29.23 15.51 3.47
N ILE A 264 28.45 15.31 4.53
CA ILE A 264 28.93 15.14 5.92
C ILE A 264 28.66 13.73 6.42
N ASP A 265 29.59 13.18 7.20
CA ASP A 265 29.42 11.94 7.95
C ASP A 265 29.03 12.24 9.41
N PHE A 266 27.75 12.09 9.74
CA PHE A 266 27.23 12.29 11.08
C PHE A 266 27.38 11.03 11.93
N GLN A 267 28.15 11.13 13.03
CA GLN A 267 28.43 9.99 13.91
C GLN A 267 27.91 10.24 15.32
N GLY A 268 26.93 9.43 15.75
CA GLY A 268 26.32 9.54 17.08
C GLY A 268 27.01 8.73 18.20
N ASN A 269 27.97 7.86 17.84
CA ASN A 269 28.72 7.00 18.77
C ASN A 269 27.84 6.15 19.72
N GLY A 270 26.59 5.89 19.34
CA GLY A 270 25.58 5.17 20.13
C GLY A 270 25.00 5.96 21.30
N THR A 271 25.35 7.24 21.47
CA THR A 271 24.96 8.02 22.65
C THR A 271 24.44 9.43 22.37
N ALA A 272 24.83 10.06 21.26
CA ALA A 272 24.23 11.31 20.82
C ALA A 272 22.74 11.10 20.49
N ALA A 273 21.91 12.09 20.76
CA ALA A 273 20.46 11.97 20.55
C ALA A 273 20.13 11.95 19.05
N ARG A 274 20.57 12.97 18.31
CA ARG A 274 20.27 13.15 16.88
C ARG A 274 21.42 13.75 16.09
N ALA A 275 21.43 13.51 14.77
CA ALA A 275 22.32 14.20 13.86
C ALA A 275 21.82 15.62 13.59
N ILE A 276 20.55 15.72 13.18
CA ILE A 276 19.91 16.99 12.83
C ILE A 276 18.58 17.07 13.55
N ASN A 277 18.36 18.17 14.26
CA ASN A 277 17.11 18.50 14.94
C ASN A 277 16.66 19.91 14.54
N ASP A 278 15.37 20.22 14.70
CA ASP A 278 14.84 21.57 14.50
C ASP A 278 14.77 22.41 15.79
N ALA A 279 14.53 23.71 15.65
CA ALA A 279 14.27 24.64 16.75
C ALA A 279 12.80 25.11 16.80
N GLY A 280 11.84 24.20 16.62
CA GLY A 280 10.40 24.49 16.53
C GLY A 280 9.83 24.44 15.11
N GLY A 281 10.49 23.70 14.23
CA GLY A 281 10.16 23.48 12.82
C GLY A 281 11.12 24.15 11.84
N ALA A 282 11.07 23.72 10.58
CA ALA A 282 11.85 24.31 9.49
C ALA A 282 11.15 24.18 8.13
N THR A 283 11.32 25.19 7.29
CA THR A 283 10.81 25.23 5.91
C THR A 283 11.95 25.22 4.90
N GLY A 284 11.82 24.43 3.82
CA GLY A 284 12.75 24.47 2.70
C GLY A 284 14.15 23.91 3.01
N THR A 285 14.27 23.09 4.05
CA THR A 285 15.54 22.43 4.41
C THR A 285 15.95 21.42 3.34
N VAL A 286 17.23 21.42 2.96
CA VAL A 286 17.83 20.42 2.06
C VAL A 286 18.94 19.67 2.78
N ILE A 287 18.87 18.35 2.83
CA ILE A 287 19.91 17.49 3.42
C ILE A 287 20.29 16.47 2.35
N GLU A 288 21.57 16.41 1.97
CA GLU A 288 21.97 15.54 0.87
C GLU A 288 23.43 15.06 0.86
N ARG A 289 23.69 13.92 0.22
CA ARG A 289 25.05 13.36 0.03
C ARG A 289 25.76 13.13 1.37
N SER A 290 25.08 12.49 2.32
CA SER A 290 25.53 12.39 3.71
C SER A 290 25.37 10.99 4.27
N SER A 291 26.18 10.63 5.26
CA SER A 291 25.94 9.44 6.08
C SER A 291 25.48 9.83 7.49
N VAL A 292 24.58 9.05 8.08
CA VAL A 292 24.00 9.32 9.41
C VAL A 292 23.97 8.01 10.20
N SER A 293 24.83 7.87 11.22
CA SER A 293 24.94 6.61 11.94
C SER A 293 25.03 6.69 13.46
N ASN A 294 24.56 5.63 14.10
CA ASN A 294 24.69 5.35 15.53
C ASN A 294 24.07 6.41 16.45
N PHE A 295 22.91 6.97 16.10
CA PHE A 295 22.16 7.90 16.95
C PHE A 295 21.17 7.18 17.87
N ALA A 296 21.10 7.63 19.13
CA ALA A 296 20.31 6.98 20.18
C ALA A 296 18.80 7.26 20.11
N THR A 297 18.37 8.30 19.38
CA THR A 297 16.94 8.67 19.24
C THR A 297 16.49 8.62 17.79
N VAL A 298 16.91 9.58 16.96
CA VAL A 298 16.58 9.64 15.53
C VAL A 298 17.77 10.26 14.79
N GLY A 299 18.07 9.85 13.56
CA GLY A 299 19.06 10.52 12.72
C GLY A 299 18.66 11.98 12.44
N ILE A 300 17.56 12.18 11.72
CA ILE A 300 17.02 13.49 11.32
C ILE A 300 15.60 13.67 11.87
N GLU A 301 15.39 14.71 12.67
CA GLU A 301 14.06 15.11 13.16
C GLU A 301 13.74 16.56 12.75
N ILE A 302 12.57 16.78 12.13
CA ILE A 302 12.06 18.12 11.80
C ILE A 302 10.53 18.16 12.03
N THR A 303 10.10 18.86 13.08
CA THR A 303 8.71 18.86 13.56
C THR A 303 8.23 20.26 14.01
N PRO A 304 7.48 21.02 13.17
CA PRO A 304 7.00 20.73 11.81
C PRO A 304 8.04 20.87 10.70
N SER A 305 7.89 20.08 9.63
CA SER A 305 8.69 20.11 8.40
C SER A 305 7.83 20.58 7.24
N THR A 306 8.27 21.61 6.50
CA THR A 306 7.60 22.07 5.28
C THR A 306 8.59 22.12 4.11
N ASN A 307 8.27 21.49 2.98
CA ASN A 307 9.13 21.42 1.79
C ASN A 307 10.57 20.96 2.08
N THR A 308 10.74 19.99 2.98
CA THR A 308 12.07 19.41 3.26
C THR A 308 12.46 18.42 2.17
N THR A 309 13.69 18.50 1.69
CA THR A 309 14.31 17.52 0.79
C THR A 309 15.39 16.75 1.53
N ILE A 310 15.32 15.41 1.51
CA ILE A 310 16.39 14.52 1.94
C ILE A 310 16.77 13.67 0.74
N ASN A 311 18.00 13.79 0.24
CA ASN A 311 18.42 13.13 -0.99
C ASN A 311 19.82 12.51 -0.87
N ASP A 312 19.99 11.24 -1.26
CA ASP A 312 21.32 10.60 -1.27
C ASP A 312 21.92 10.55 0.15
N VAL A 313 21.17 9.93 1.07
CA VAL A 313 21.55 9.84 2.48
C VAL A 313 21.50 8.40 2.95
N ASP A 314 22.62 7.92 3.49
CA ASP A 314 22.77 6.58 4.03
C ASP A 314 22.66 6.58 5.56
N PHE A 315 21.74 5.76 6.07
CA PHE A 315 21.49 5.60 7.50
C PHE A 315 21.93 4.23 8.00
N SER A 316 22.58 4.19 9.16
CA SER A 316 22.96 2.92 9.79
C SER A 316 22.97 2.95 11.32
N GLY A 317 22.40 1.92 11.95
CA GLY A 317 22.51 1.70 13.40
C GLY A 317 21.86 2.77 14.28
N ASN A 318 20.94 3.58 13.74
CA ASN A 318 20.19 4.56 14.51
C ASN A 318 18.99 3.90 15.23
N ALA A 319 18.43 4.57 16.23
CA ALA A 319 17.15 4.15 16.81
C ALA A 319 15.96 4.42 15.86
N GLY A 320 15.94 5.57 15.21
CA GLY A 320 15.15 5.83 14.01
C GLY A 320 15.99 6.66 13.03
N ASP A 321 15.66 6.66 11.75
CA ASP A 321 16.46 7.39 10.76
C ASP A 321 15.88 8.77 10.49
N ILE A 322 14.59 8.83 10.17
CA ILE A 322 13.90 10.05 9.78
C ILE A 322 12.58 10.18 10.56
N LEU A 323 12.35 11.35 11.16
CA LEU A 323 11.08 11.77 11.75
C LEU A 323 10.69 13.15 11.22
N LEU A 324 9.68 13.21 10.36
CA LEU A 324 9.15 14.47 9.84
C LEU A 324 7.68 14.64 10.21
N ASN A 325 7.29 15.84 10.61
CA ASN A 325 5.90 16.27 10.55
C ASN A 325 5.67 17.00 9.23
N ALA A 326 5.44 16.22 8.17
CA ALA A 326 5.77 16.55 6.80
C ALA A 326 4.65 17.31 6.07
N ALA A 327 4.98 18.45 5.48
CA ALA A 327 4.14 19.13 4.51
C ALA A 327 4.94 19.34 3.21
N GLY A 328 4.65 18.58 2.16
CA GLY A 328 5.34 18.73 0.87
C GLY A 328 6.78 18.20 0.80
N SER A 329 7.14 17.20 1.62
CA SER A 329 8.53 16.71 1.71
C SER A 329 8.92 15.75 0.58
N THR A 330 10.19 15.73 0.20
CA THR A 330 10.76 14.84 -0.82
C THR A 330 11.93 14.04 -0.24
N LEU A 331 11.82 12.71 -0.24
CA LEU A 331 12.83 11.77 0.24
C LEU A 331 13.27 10.90 -0.93
N THR A 332 14.55 10.96 -1.32
CA THR A 332 15.05 10.25 -2.50
C THR A 332 16.42 9.63 -2.31
N ASN A 333 16.69 8.48 -2.92
CA ASN A 333 18.00 7.81 -2.87
C ASN A 333 18.47 7.61 -1.42
N ILE A 334 17.68 6.87 -0.64
CA ILE A 334 17.96 6.66 0.79
C ILE A 334 18.23 5.19 1.02
N THR A 335 19.35 4.88 1.67
CA THR A 335 19.61 3.55 2.22
C THR A 335 19.43 3.60 3.73
N SER A 336 18.70 2.65 4.31
CA SER A 336 18.56 2.49 5.77
C SER A 336 18.92 1.07 6.16
N THR A 337 19.83 0.93 7.12
CA THR A 337 20.30 -0.38 7.59
C THR A 337 20.27 -0.48 9.11
N GLY A 338 19.52 -1.45 9.62
CA GLY A 338 19.59 -1.84 11.04
C GLY A 338 18.99 -0.82 12.03
N ALA A 339 18.00 -0.03 11.62
CA ALA A 339 17.26 0.83 12.54
C ALA A 339 16.61 0.00 13.65
N THR A 340 16.88 0.33 14.93
CA THR A 340 16.38 -0.48 16.07
C THR A 340 14.91 -0.18 16.45
N GLY A 341 14.36 0.91 15.92
CA GLY A 341 12.96 1.31 15.97
C GLY A 341 12.39 1.46 14.56
N THR A 342 11.68 2.55 14.29
CA THR A 342 11.13 2.83 12.95
C THR A 342 12.15 3.60 12.12
N ALA A 343 12.50 3.07 10.94
CA ALA A 343 13.42 3.75 10.01
C ALA A 343 12.86 5.12 9.61
N ILE A 344 11.68 5.17 9.00
CA ILE A 344 11.09 6.43 8.53
C ILE A 344 9.72 6.64 9.16
N THR A 345 9.54 7.75 9.88
CA THR A 345 8.26 8.17 10.45
C THR A 345 7.82 9.50 9.85
N LEU A 346 6.63 9.50 9.23
CA LEU A 346 6.02 10.66 8.60
C LEU A 346 4.69 10.97 9.28
N THR A 347 4.65 12.04 10.05
CA THR A 347 3.47 12.49 10.79
C THR A 347 2.79 13.66 10.06
N ASN A 348 1.46 13.73 10.16
CA ASN A 348 0.60 14.72 9.50
C ASN A 348 1.01 15.06 8.06
N ALA A 349 1.36 14.03 7.27
CA ALA A 349 1.79 14.20 5.88
C ALA A 349 0.68 14.93 5.08
N THR A 350 0.93 16.19 4.73
CA THR A 350 0.02 17.06 3.96
C THR A 350 0.67 17.52 2.66
N GLY A 351 -0.14 17.98 1.69
CA GLY A 351 0.37 18.28 0.35
C GLY A 351 0.80 17.01 -0.38
N THR A 352 1.90 17.05 -1.12
CA THR A 352 2.48 15.87 -1.79
C THR A 352 3.79 15.48 -1.11
N THR A 353 3.85 14.29 -0.54
CA THR A 353 5.10 13.68 -0.07
C THR A 353 5.60 12.70 -1.13
N THR A 354 6.84 12.87 -1.56
CA THR A 354 7.49 12.00 -2.57
C THR A 354 8.52 11.12 -1.88
N LEU A 355 8.44 9.81 -2.10
CA LEU A 355 9.43 8.80 -1.72
C LEU A 355 9.97 8.15 -3.00
N SER A 356 11.28 8.15 -3.24
CA SER A 356 11.84 7.52 -4.44
C SER A 356 13.17 6.83 -4.18
N ASN A 357 13.38 5.62 -4.69
CA ASN A 357 14.65 4.89 -4.52
C ASN A 357 15.05 4.81 -3.04
N ILE A 358 14.19 4.20 -2.23
CA ILE A 358 14.43 4.02 -0.80
C ILE A 358 14.59 2.53 -0.55
N ASP A 359 15.72 2.12 0.02
CA ASP A 359 15.97 0.74 0.46
C ASP A 359 16.11 0.72 1.98
N ILE A 360 15.18 0.06 2.67
CA ILE A 360 15.24 -0.16 4.11
C ILE A 360 15.48 -1.66 4.36
N SER A 361 16.54 -1.98 5.08
CA SER A 361 16.87 -3.37 5.44
C SER A 361 17.17 -3.54 6.93
N ASN A 362 16.73 -4.67 7.49
CA ASN A 362 16.97 -5.06 8.88
C ASN A 362 16.45 -4.07 9.93
N ALA A 363 15.48 -3.22 9.59
CA ALA A 363 14.85 -2.33 10.55
C ALA A 363 13.83 -3.09 11.43
N ALA A 364 13.69 -2.68 12.69
CA ALA A 364 12.63 -3.22 13.56
C ALA A 364 11.24 -2.84 13.04
N ASN A 365 11.09 -1.59 12.58
CA ASN A 365 9.97 -1.18 11.74
C ASN A 365 10.47 -0.39 10.52
N GLY A 366 9.84 -0.57 9.36
CA GLY A 366 10.18 0.14 8.13
C GLY A 366 9.65 1.58 8.13
N ILE A 367 8.52 1.79 7.46
CA ILE A 367 7.90 3.12 7.31
C ILE A 367 6.61 3.20 8.12
N ALA A 368 6.44 4.29 8.87
CA ALA A 368 5.20 4.62 9.58
C ALA A 368 4.63 5.96 9.12
N PHE A 369 3.35 5.98 8.77
CA PHE A 369 2.57 7.18 8.51
C PHE A 369 1.56 7.40 9.61
N ASN A 370 1.61 8.56 10.27
CA ASN A 370 0.67 8.91 11.34
C ASN A 370 -0.14 10.15 10.93
N ASN A 371 -1.47 10.00 10.84
CA ASN A 371 -2.42 11.06 10.52
C ASN A 371 -2.15 11.78 9.17
N ALA A 372 -1.70 11.04 8.16
CA ALA A 372 -1.46 11.56 6.82
C ALA A 372 -2.77 11.94 6.10
N SER A 373 -2.83 13.13 5.49
CA SER A 373 -4.02 13.69 4.81
C SER A 373 -3.77 14.24 3.38
N GLY A 374 -2.54 14.13 2.87
CA GLY A 374 -2.16 14.52 1.51
C GLY A 374 -2.07 13.36 0.51
N THR A 375 -1.21 13.52 -0.48
CA THR A 375 -0.80 12.46 -1.41
C THR A 375 0.59 11.97 -1.02
N VAL A 376 0.78 10.66 -0.95
CA VAL A 376 2.09 10.02 -0.80
C VAL A 376 2.36 9.19 -2.04
N THR A 377 3.39 9.58 -2.80
CA THR A 377 3.83 8.87 -3.99
C THR A 377 5.16 8.20 -3.70
N ALA A 378 5.17 6.87 -3.79
CA ALA A 378 6.34 6.02 -3.57
C ALA A 378 6.72 5.30 -4.87
N THR A 379 7.95 5.49 -5.30
CA THR A 379 8.53 4.87 -6.50
C THR A 379 9.80 4.14 -6.16
N ASN A 380 9.89 2.84 -6.45
CA ASN A 380 11.06 2.03 -6.09
C ASN A 380 11.42 2.17 -4.58
N VAL A 381 10.43 1.95 -3.73
CA VAL A 381 10.57 1.92 -2.27
C VAL A 381 10.50 0.48 -1.80
N ASP A 382 11.61 -0.03 -1.31
CA ASP A 382 11.83 -1.39 -0.83
C ASP A 382 11.97 -1.43 0.68
N ILE A 383 11.19 -2.29 1.33
CA ILE A 383 11.13 -2.36 2.79
C ILE A 383 11.29 -3.80 3.26
N ALA A 384 12.40 -4.09 3.93
CA ALA A 384 12.73 -5.41 4.47
C ALA A 384 13.05 -5.39 5.98
N GLY A 385 12.43 -6.27 6.75
CA GLY A 385 12.74 -6.40 8.19
C GLY A 385 11.59 -6.90 9.06
N GLY A 386 11.37 -6.19 10.18
CA GLY A 386 10.26 -6.40 11.11
C GLY A 386 8.94 -5.84 10.59
N ASN A 387 8.21 -5.02 11.35
CA ASN A 387 6.96 -4.43 10.85
C ASN A 387 7.26 -3.48 9.68
N THR A 388 6.91 -3.85 8.45
CA THR A 388 7.44 -3.14 7.28
C THR A 388 6.68 -1.84 7.00
N LEU A 389 5.35 -1.86 6.94
CA LEU A 389 4.55 -0.66 6.68
C LEU A 389 3.42 -0.47 7.69
N SER A 390 3.37 0.69 8.33
CA SER A 390 2.28 1.09 9.23
C SER A 390 1.63 2.40 8.78
N ILE A 391 0.29 2.43 8.82
CA ILE A 391 -0.51 3.60 8.51
C ILE A 391 -1.57 3.74 9.62
N ASP A 392 -1.44 4.77 10.44
CA ASP A 392 -2.38 5.09 11.51
C ASP A 392 -3.09 6.42 11.25
N GLY A 393 -4.41 6.38 11.05
CA GLY A 393 -5.24 7.58 10.92
C GLY A 393 -5.12 8.33 9.60
N GLY A 394 -5.82 9.46 9.50
CA GLY A 394 -5.82 10.34 8.33
C GLY A 394 -6.64 9.83 7.13
N ASP A 395 -6.58 10.57 6.02
CA ASP A 395 -7.33 10.34 4.77
C ASP A 395 -6.45 10.44 3.51
N ALA A 396 -5.12 10.34 3.65
CA ALA A 396 -4.19 10.37 2.54
C ALA A 396 -4.42 9.33 1.44
N VAL A 397 -3.94 9.68 0.25
CA VAL A 397 -3.83 8.82 -0.93
C VAL A 397 -2.40 8.30 -1.04
N PHE A 398 -2.20 7.00 -0.87
CA PHE A 398 -0.91 6.32 -0.98
C PHE A 398 -0.84 5.52 -2.28
N THR A 399 0.27 5.68 -3.01
CA THR A 399 0.58 4.88 -4.20
C THR A 399 2.03 4.42 -4.17
N PHE A 400 2.23 3.11 -4.13
CA PHE A 400 3.52 2.43 -4.34
C PHE A 400 3.50 1.76 -5.71
N ASP A 401 4.51 2.00 -6.53
CA ASP A 401 4.57 1.48 -7.89
C ASP A 401 5.00 0.00 -7.96
N ALA A 402 5.22 -0.48 -9.19
CA ALA A 402 5.52 -1.89 -9.44
C ALA A 402 6.96 -2.29 -9.07
N ASP A 403 7.86 -1.30 -8.95
CA ASP A 403 9.26 -1.52 -8.58
C ASP A 403 9.43 -1.53 -7.06
N SER A 404 8.47 -0.98 -6.30
CA SER A 404 8.40 -1.09 -4.83
C SER A 404 8.18 -2.52 -4.32
N SER A 405 8.81 -2.89 -3.21
CA SER A 405 8.59 -4.20 -2.58
C SER A 405 8.51 -4.17 -1.05
N ILE A 406 7.82 -5.15 -0.48
CA ILE A 406 7.76 -5.41 0.97
C ILE A 406 8.23 -6.84 1.24
N SER A 407 9.17 -7.00 2.17
CA SER A 407 9.70 -8.29 2.63
C SER A 407 9.72 -8.38 4.16
N THR A 408 8.75 -9.07 4.73
CA THR A 408 8.52 -9.12 6.19
C THR A 408 9.00 -10.45 6.75
N THR A 409 9.82 -10.40 7.80
CA THR A 409 10.40 -11.60 8.45
C THR A 409 9.95 -11.78 9.89
N THR A 410 9.44 -10.72 10.52
CA THR A 410 8.80 -10.73 11.85
C THR A 410 7.75 -9.60 11.90
N GLY A 411 6.75 -9.68 12.76
CA GLY A 411 5.73 -8.63 12.88
C GLY A 411 4.72 -8.62 11.73
N ALA A 412 4.02 -7.51 11.51
CA ALA A 412 3.02 -7.36 10.44
C ALA A 412 3.62 -6.78 9.17
N SER A 413 3.22 -7.28 7.99
CA SER A 413 3.68 -6.70 6.73
C SER A 413 3.04 -5.34 6.46
N ILE A 414 1.72 -5.24 6.60
CA ILE A 414 1.02 -3.98 6.45
C ILE A 414 -0.01 -3.86 7.57
N LEU A 415 0.13 -2.81 8.38
CA LEU A 415 -0.84 -2.44 9.40
C LEU A 415 -1.52 -1.14 9.02
N MET A 416 -2.83 -1.17 8.85
CA MET A 416 -3.68 -0.01 8.63
C MET A 416 -4.70 0.11 9.77
N GLN A 417 -4.74 1.26 10.42
CA GLN A 417 -5.66 1.50 11.53
C GLN A 417 -6.21 2.92 11.51
N ASN A 418 -7.37 3.12 12.13
CA ASN A 418 -8.03 4.41 12.33
C ASN A 418 -8.27 5.25 11.05
N ARG A 419 -8.25 4.62 9.85
CA ARG A 419 -8.39 5.32 8.57
C ARG A 419 -9.71 6.08 8.47
N SER A 420 -9.62 7.40 8.24
CA SER A 420 -10.76 8.31 8.10
C SER A 420 -11.17 8.55 6.65
N GLY A 421 -10.34 8.11 5.69
CA GLY A 421 -10.61 8.22 4.27
C GLY A 421 -9.43 7.81 3.39
N GLY A 422 -9.46 8.25 2.13
CA GLY A 422 -8.36 8.13 1.18
C GLY A 422 -8.31 6.80 0.44
N SER A 423 -7.11 6.43 0.01
CA SER A 423 -6.85 5.17 -0.69
C SER A 423 -5.44 4.70 -0.49
N PHE A 424 -5.24 3.38 -0.43
CA PHE A 424 -3.94 2.74 -0.45
C PHE A 424 -3.84 1.84 -1.70
N THR A 425 -2.80 2.04 -2.51
CA THR A 425 -2.48 1.19 -3.66
C THR A 425 -1.01 0.75 -3.60
N HIS A 426 -0.76 -0.55 -3.73
CA HIS A 426 0.57 -1.13 -3.84
C HIS A 426 0.66 -2.02 -5.08
N ALA A 427 1.54 -1.66 -6.02
CA ALA A 427 1.63 -2.34 -7.31
C ALA A 427 2.76 -3.37 -7.41
N GLY A 428 3.80 -3.28 -6.59
CA GLY A 428 4.84 -4.30 -6.53
C GLY A 428 4.54 -5.41 -5.52
N SER A 429 5.55 -6.24 -5.22
CA SER A 429 5.38 -7.48 -4.46
C SER A 429 5.28 -7.24 -2.96
N VAL A 430 4.43 -8.02 -2.30
CA VAL A 430 4.34 -8.07 -0.84
C VAL A 430 4.60 -9.50 -0.40
N VAL A 431 5.70 -9.71 0.32
CA VAL A 431 6.13 -11.02 0.82
C VAL A 431 6.20 -10.97 2.35
N ALA A 432 5.58 -11.93 3.02
CA ALA A 432 5.63 -12.05 4.48
C ALA A 432 5.84 -13.50 4.89
N ASN A 433 6.94 -13.83 5.57
CA ASN A 433 7.26 -15.22 5.94
C ASN A 433 7.70 -15.31 7.42
N GLY A 434 7.51 -16.49 8.01
CA GLY A 434 8.03 -16.81 9.35
C GLY A 434 6.96 -16.89 10.45
N GLY A 435 7.17 -17.76 11.43
CA GLY A 435 6.17 -18.06 12.47
C GLY A 435 5.85 -16.91 13.44
N SER A 436 6.69 -15.86 13.51
CA SER A 436 6.42 -14.64 14.28
C SER A 436 5.87 -13.49 13.44
N THR A 437 5.43 -13.80 12.22
CA THR A 437 4.95 -12.84 11.22
C THR A 437 3.43 -12.89 11.10
N SER A 438 2.83 -11.80 10.65
CA SER A 438 1.45 -11.67 10.19
C SER A 438 1.45 -10.97 8.83
N GLY A 439 0.43 -11.21 8.01
CA GLY A 439 0.31 -10.49 6.74
C GLY A 439 -0.34 -9.12 6.92
N ILE A 440 -1.44 -8.91 6.20
CA ILE A 440 -2.10 -7.60 6.08
C ILE A 440 -3.19 -7.46 7.12
N THR A 441 -3.16 -6.38 7.89
CA THR A 441 -4.18 -6.02 8.87
C THR A 441 -4.76 -4.64 8.59
N SER A 442 -6.08 -4.55 8.55
CA SER A 442 -6.81 -3.27 8.47
C SER A 442 -7.97 -3.26 9.47
N VAL A 443 -7.97 -2.35 10.44
CA VAL A 443 -8.96 -2.35 11.53
C VAL A 443 -9.40 -0.94 11.91
N THR A 444 -10.47 -0.82 12.69
CA THR A 444 -10.90 0.44 13.35
C THR A 444 -11.15 1.59 12.37
N SER A 445 -11.60 1.27 11.16
CA SER A 445 -11.86 2.27 10.12
C SER A 445 -12.94 3.25 10.56
N THR A 446 -12.68 4.55 10.43
CA THR A 446 -13.62 5.62 10.80
C THR A 446 -14.27 6.27 9.58
N GLY A 447 -13.74 6.05 8.37
CA GLY A 447 -14.30 6.53 7.11
C GLY A 447 -14.15 5.57 5.94
N ALA A 448 -14.86 5.85 4.85
CA ALA A 448 -14.80 5.06 3.62
C ALA A 448 -13.48 5.29 2.88
N HIS A 449 -12.84 4.23 2.42
CA HIS A 449 -11.56 4.28 1.69
C HIS A 449 -11.37 3.03 0.84
N SER A 450 -10.23 2.91 0.16
CA SER A 450 -9.89 1.70 -0.60
C SER A 450 -8.50 1.17 -0.28
N ILE A 451 -8.33 -0.14 -0.42
CA ILE A 451 -7.09 -0.89 -0.28
C ILE A 451 -6.95 -1.74 -1.54
N SER A 452 -5.90 -1.54 -2.33
CA SER A 452 -5.69 -2.26 -3.58
C SER A 452 -4.26 -2.74 -3.72
N PHE A 453 -4.11 -4.05 -3.93
CA PHE A 453 -2.86 -4.68 -4.32
C PHE A 453 -2.99 -5.10 -5.78
N THR A 454 -2.16 -4.51 -6.65
CA THR A 454 -2.14 -4.85 -8.08
C THR A 454 -0.97 -5.74 -8.47
N GLY A 455 0.04 -5.86 -7.60
CA GLY A 455 1.09 -6.88 -7.65
C GLY A 455 0.70 -8.16 -6.92
N THR A 456 1.68 -9.05 -6.73
CA THR A 456 1.50 -10.30 -5.97
C THR A 456 1.57 -10.05 -4.47
N VAL A 457 0.75 -10.80 -3.72
CA VAL A 457 0.76 -10.81 -2.26
C VAL A 457 0.98 -12.25 -1.80
N ASP A 458 2.17 -12.55 -1.30
CA ASP A 458 2.60 -13.88 -0.90
C ASP A 458 2.85 -13.92 0.61
N VAL A 459 1.89 -14.46 1.35
CA VAL A 459 1.95 -14.54 2.81
C VAL A 459 2.18 -15.99 3.23
N GLY A 460 3.35 -16.30 3.77
CA GLY A 460 3.70 -17.60 4.33
C GLY A 460 4.11 -18.67 3.32
N THR A 461 4.20 -18.33 2.03
CA THR A 461 4.42 -19.28 0.93
C THR A 461 5.78 -20.00 0.96
N THR A 462 6.75 -19.50 1.73
CA THR A 462 8.02 -20.19 2.00
C THR A 462 8.06 -20.76 3.42
N THR A 463 7.52 -20.02 4.39
CA THR A 463 7.37 -20.48 5.76
C THR A 463 6.10 -19.88 6.32
N ALA A 464 5.13 -20.75 6.62
CA ALA A 464 3.82 -20.39 7.12
C ALA A 464 3.91 -19.33 8.23
N VAL A 465 3.05 -18.32 8.14
CA VAL A 465 2.98 -17.28 9.16
C VAL A 465 2.19 -17.77 10.37
N GLY A 466 2.62 -17.40 11.58
CA GLY A 466 1.90 -17.76 12.81
C GLY A 466 0.70 -16.85 13.10
N GLY A 467 0.74 -15.62 12.59
CA GLY A 467 -0.38 -14.68 12.62
C GLY A 467 -1.37 -14.88 11.47
N SER A 468 -2.37 -14.00 11.39
CA SER A 468 -3.35 -14.07 10.30
C SER A 468 -2.71 -13.64 8.98
N GLY A 469 -3.12 -14.26 7.87
CA GLY A 469 -2.69 -13.88 6.54
C GLY A 469 -3.27 -12.54 6.13
N VAL A 470 -4.60 -12.43 6.17
CA VAL A 470 -5.34 -11.18 5.99
C VAL A 470 -6.39 -11.04 7.09
N PHE A 471 -6.38 -9.89 7.77
CA PHE A 471 -7.40 -9.53 8.75
C PHE A 471 -7.93 -8.12 8.50
N ILE A 472 -9.16 -8.02 7.98
CA ILE A 472 -9.80 -6.76 7.64
C ILE A 472 -11.13 -6.62 8.39
N ASP A 473 -11.18 -5.65 9.29
CA ASP A 473 -12.39 -5.19 9.97
C ASP A 473 -12.75 -3.78 9.48
N ASN A 474 -13.82 -3.69 8.69
CA ASN A 474 -14.27 -2.45 8.11
C ASN A 474 -15.08 -1.59 9.08
N SER A 475 -15.40 -2.09 10.28
CA SER A 475 -16.05 -1.36 11.37
C SER A 475 -17.35 -0.63 10.95
N GLY A 476 -18.09 -1.20 10.01
CA GLY A 476 -19.33 -0.64 9.44
C GLY A 476 -19.13 0.25 8.20
N GLN A 477 -17.89 0.55 7.83
CA GLN A 477 -17.54 1.49 6.77
C GLN A 477 -17.55 0.82 5.38
N ASN A 478 -17.67 1.66 4.34
CA ASN A 478 -17.61 1.21 2.95
C ASN A 478 -16.16 1.17 2.46
N VAL A 479 -15.43 0.11 2.79
CA VAL A 479 -14.04 -0.09 2.36
C VAL A 479 -13.99 -0.99 1.12
N THR A 480 -13.32 -0.55 0.06
CA THR A 480 -13.10 -1.39 -1.14
C THR A 480 -11.76 -2.09 -1.04
N VAL A 481 -11.75 -3.42 -0.98
CA VAL A 481 -10.54 -4.24 -0.91
C VAL A 481 -10.36 -5.02 -2.21
N ASN A 482 -9.19 -4.91 -2.83
CA ASN A 482 -8.84 -5.60 -4.05
C ASN A 482 -7.46 -6.26 -3.97
N PHE A 483 -7.39 -7.52 -4.37
CA PHE A 483 -6.15 -8.25 -4.63
C PHE A 483 -6.14 -8.73 -6.07
N ALA A 484 -5.10 -8.43 -6.84
CA ALA A 484 -4.89 -9.02 -8.16
C ALA A 484 -4.53 -10.51 -8.03
N ASP A 485 -3.57 -10.81 -7.18
CA ASP A 485 -3.11 -12.15 -6.83
C ASP A 485 -2.78 -12.21 -5.33
N ILE A 486 -3.20 -13.27 -4.65
CA ILE A 486 -2.91 -13.47 -3.23
C ILE A 486 -2.81 -14.94 -2.83
N ASP A 487 -1.61 -15.34 -2.39
CA ASP A 487 -1.35 -16.66 -1.82
C ASP A 487 -1.12 -16.54 -0.31
N ILE A 488 -1.80 -17.37 0.47
CA ILE A 488 -1.73 -17.35 1.94
C ILE A 488 -1.48 -18.76 2.49
N GLU A 489 -0.42 -18.90 3.27
CA GLU A 489 -0.13 -20.05 4.12
C GLU A 489 0.03 -19.63 5.59
N THR A 490 -0.81 -20.17 6.49
CA THR A 490 -0.77 -19.87 7.93
C THR A 490 -0.73 -21.13 8.81
N ASP A 491 -0.17 -21.00 10.01
CA ASP A 491 -0.24 -22.00 11.07
C ASP A 491 -0.68 -21.37 12.40
N GLY A 492 -1.93 -21.61 12.78
CA GLY A 492 -2.56 -21.05 13.99
C GLY A 492 -3.28 -19.71 13.80
N GLY A 493 -2.92 -18.94 12.77
CA GLY A 493 -3.61 -17.72 12.37
C GLY A 493 -4.68 -17.93 11.30
N PHE A 494 -5.66 -17.02 11.20
CA PHE A 494 -6.68 -17.08 10.14
C PHE A 494 -6.06 -16.93 8.75
N GLY A 495 -6.64 -17.58 7.74
CA GLY A 495 -6.26 -17.34 6.34
C GLY A 495 -6.67 -15.94 5.90
N MET A 496 -7.97 -15.74 5.70
CA MET A 496 -8.55 -14.47 5.28
C MET A 496 -9.82 -14.14 6.07
N VAL A 497 -9.79 -13.00 6.77
CA VAL A 497 -10.93 -12.40 7.45
C VAL A 497 -11.25 -11.07 6.77
N VAL A 498 -12.50 -10.90 6.34
CA VAL A 498 -13.03 -9.61 5.88
C VAL A 498 -14.43 -9.45 6.44
N GLN A 499 -14.67 -8.43 7.24
CA GLN A 499 -15.92 -8.30 8.00
C GLN A 499 -16.41 -6.87 8.16
N LEU A 500 -17.68 -6.75 8.55
CA LEU A 500 -18.35 -5.51 8.94
C LEU A 500 -18.41 -4.44 7.84
N GLY A 501 -18.72 -4.81 6.60
CA GLY A 501 -19.02 -3.87 5.49
C GLY A 501 -18.03 -3.95 4.32
N GLY A 502 -18.13 -3.02 3.37
CA GLY A 502 -17.20 -2.90 2.24
C GLY A 502 -17.38 -3.91 1.09
N THR A 503 -16.41 -3.98 0.17
CA THR A 503 -16.43 -4.89 -0.98
C THR A 503 -15.11 -5.62 -1.09
N LEU A 504 -15.13 -6.88 -1.51
CA LEU A 504 -13.92 -7.69 -1.74
C LEU A 504 -13.86 -8.18 -3.19
N SER A 505 -12.69 -8.05 -3.80
CA SER A 505 -12.31 -8.78 -5.02
C SER A 505 -10.95 -9.43 -4.90
N VAL A 506 -10.85 -10.64 -5.43
CA VAL A 506 -9.61 -11.40 -5.57
C VAL A 506 -9.55 -11.91 -7.00
N GLY A 507 -8.53 -11.48 -7.75
CA GLY A 507 -8.34 -11.87 -9.14
C GLY A 507 -8.01 -13.36 -9.26
N THR A 508 -7.02 -13.82 -8.50
CA THR A 508 -6.60 -15.21 -8.32
C THR A 508 -5.85 -15.36 -6.99
N GLY A 509 -5.50 -16.58 -6.61
CA GLY A 509 -4.74 -16.86 -5.39
C GLY A 509 -4.96 -18.27 -4.85
N SER A 510 -4.41 -18.57 -3.68
CA SER A 510 -4.61 -19.84 -2.96
C SER A 510 -4.58 -19.63 -1.45
N LEU A 511 -5.27 -20.50 -0.71
CA LEU A 511 -5.29 -20.47 0.75
C LEU A 511 -4.90 -21.85 1.31
N ALA A 512 -3.92 -21.88 2.20
CA ALA A 512 -3.49 -23.06 2.95
C ALA A 512 -3.40 -22.70 4.45
N VAL A 513 -4.25 -23.27 5.29
CA VAL A 513 -4.35 -22.86 6.70
C VAL A 513 -4.31 -24.07 7.62
N ASN A 514 -3.39 -24.06 8.57
CA ASN A 514 -3.27 -25.09 9.59
C ASN A 514 -3.80 -24.55 10.93
N ASN A 515 -4.52 -25.40 11.67
CA ASN A 515 -4.95 -25.16 13.05
C ASN A 515 -5.88 -23.95 13.28
N ALA A 516 -6.44 -23.35 12.22
CA ALA A 516 -7.30 -22.17 12.29
C ALA A 516 -8.41 -22.18 11.20
N GLN A 517 -9.25 -21.15 11.22
CA GLN A 517 -10.29 -20.95 10.19
C GLN A 517 -9.67 -20.34 8.92
N ILE A 518 -10.07 -20.86 7.77
CA ILE A 518 -9.49 -20.49 6.46
C ILE A 518 -10.09 -19.18 5.97
N ILE A 519 -11.42 -19.12 5.92
CA ILE A 519 -12.18 -17.95 5.47
C ILE A 519 -13.20 -17.59 6.54
N ASN A 520 -13.26 -16.31 6.89
CA ASN A 520 -14.35 -15.73 7.68
C ASN A 520 -14.85 -14.43 7.03
N PHE A 521 -15.98 -14.51 6.34
CA PHE A 521 -16.66 -13.36 5.74
C PHE A 521 -17.98 -13.07 6.45
N TRP A 522 -18.09 -11.90 7.10
CA TRP A 522 -19.21 -11.59 8.02
C TRP A 522 -19.81 -10.17 7.92
N GLN A 523 -21.16 -10.10 7.98
CA GLN A 523 -22.03 -8.90 8.07
C GLN A 523 -22.13 -7.95 6.86
N HIS A 524 -23.17 -7.09 6.91
CA HIS A 524 -24.30 -7.04 5.97
C HIS A 524 -24.09 -6.33 4.62
N ARG A 525 -22.85 -6.01 4.24
CA ARG A 525 -22.58 -5.39 2.93
C ARG A 525 -21.31 -5.83 2.25
N LEU A 526 -20.68 -6.95 2.60
CA LEU A 526 -19.66 -7.54 1.73
C LEU A 526 -20.28 -7.77 0.36
N ARG A 527 -20.05 -6.82 -0.56
CA ARG A 527 -20.32 -6.99 -1.98
C ARG A 527 -19.09 -7.66 -2.53
N CYS A 528 -19.12 -8.98 -2.58
CA CYS A 528 -18.14 -9.69 -3.37
C CYS A 528 -18.37 -9.26 -4.82
N ARG A 529 -17.32 -8.89 -5.55
CA ARG A 529 -17.44 -8.72 -7.00
C ARG A 529 -17.15 -10.06 -7.65
N ARG A 530 -15.88 -10.42 -7.67
CA ARG A 530 -15.40 -11.74 -8.05
C ARG A 530 -14.23 -12.07 -7.12
N VAL A 531 -14.36 -13.17 -6.38
CA VAL A 531 -13.32 -13.70 -5.50
C VAL A 531 -12.96 -15.06 -6.07
N ASN A 532 -11.79 -15.18 -6.71
CA ASN A 532 -11.32 -16.43 -7.27
C ASN A 532 -10.15 -16.98 -6.46
N PHE A 533 -10.19 -18.27 -6.15
CA PHE A 533 -9.06 -19.03 -5.66
C PHE A 533 -8.82 -20.25 -6.56
N SER A 534 -7.56 -20.60 -6.72
CA SER A 534 -7.12 -21.83 -7.39
C SER A 534 -7.28 -23.04 -6.48
N SER A 535 -7.08 -22.88 -5.16
CA SER A 535 -7.29 -23.93 -4.16
C SER A 535 -7.56 -23.36 -2.77
N ILE A 536 -8.22 -24.16 -1.94
CA ILE A 536 -8.40 -23.92 -0.50
C ILE A 536 -8.02 -25.20 0.23
N THR A 537 -7.08 -25.12 1.17
CA THR A 537 -6.65 -26.24 2.01
C THR A 537 -6.69 -25.85 3.48
N GLY A 538 -7.31 -26.68 4.30
CA GLY A 538 -7.36 -26.53 5.75
C GLY A 538 -6.99 -27.83 6.45
N THR A 539 -6.05 -27.79 7.40
CA THR A 539 -5.74 -28.94 8.25
C THR A 539 -5.84 -28.60 9.73
N GLY A 540 -6.31 -29.56 10.54
CA GLY A 540 -6.47 -29.35 11.99
C GLY A 540 -7.46 -28.22 12.33
N VAL A 541 -8.43 -27.94 11.46
CA VAL A 541 -9.35 -26.81 11.63
C VAL A 541 -10.17 -26.99 12.91
N GLY A 542 -9.88 -26.25 13.98
CA GLY A 542 -10.52 -26.44 15.29
C GLY A 542 -11.99 -25.99 15.39
N GLY A 543 -12.63 -25.59 14.28
CA GLY A 543 -13.98 -25.01 14.22
C GLY A 543 -14.59 -25.04 12.82
N VAL A 544 -15.07 -23.90 12.33
CA VAL A 544 -15.53 -23.74 10.93
C VAL A 544 -14.32 -23.54 10.01
N GLY A 545 -14.29 -24.20 8.85
CA GLY A 545 -13.22 -24.03 7.85
C GLY A 545 -13.44 -22.82 6.97
N VAL A 546 -14.50 -22.88 6.14
CA VAL A 546 -14.96 -21.76 5.30
C VAL A 546 -16.28 -21.25 5.87
N GLY A 547 -16.28 -20.04 6.41
CA GLY A 547 -17.44 -19.38 6.99
C GLY A 547 -17.89 -18.18 6.17
N LEU A 548 -19.11 -18.26 5.64
CA LEU A 548 -19.78 -17.19 4.90
C LEU A 548 -21.08 -16.84 5.62
N ASN A 549 -21.19 -15.62 6.12
CA ASN A 549 -22.39 -15.19 6.84
C ASN A 549 -22.81 -13.78 6.40
N THR A 550 -23.98 -13.73 5.75
CA THR A 550 -24.59 -12.50 5.26
C THR A 550 -23.75 -11.81 4.17
N VAL A 551 -23.30 -12.60 3.19
CA VAL A 551 -22.50 -12.17 2.04
C VAL A 551 -23.41 -11.93 0.83
N SER A 552 -23.19 -10.85 0.08
CA SER A 552 -24.10 -10.46 -1.00
C SER A 552 -23.39 -10.07 -2.29
N SER A 553 -24.09 -10.20 -3.42
CA SER A 553 -23.59 -9.82 -4.76
C SER A 553 -22.35 -10.59 -5.23
N GLY A 554 -22.16 -10.68 -6.55
CA GLY A 554 -20.99 -11.32 -7.16
C GLY A 554 -20.86 -12.81 -6.88
N ALA A 555 -19.63 -13.32 -6.89
CA ALA A 555 -19.35 -14.75 -6.75
C ALA A 555 -18.05 -15.05 -5.99
N LEU A 556 -18.07 -16.17 -5.25
CA LEU A 556 -16.90 -16.89 -4.77
C LEU A 556 -16.69 -18.10 -5.69
N ASN A 557 -15.50 -18.21 -6.28
CA ASN A 557 -15.14 -19.30 -7.18
C ASN A 557 -13.82 -19.95 -6.73
N VAL A 558 -13.84 -21.24 -6.46
CA VAL A 558 -12.65 -22.05 -6.23
C VAL A 558 -12.53 -23.02 -7.39
N SER A 559 -11.60 -22.77 -8.31
CA SER A 559 -11.53 -23.56 -9.56
C SER A 559 -10.92 -24.95 -9.37
N GLY A 560 -10.01 -25.09 -8.39
CA GLY A 560 -9.40 -26.37 -8.03
C GLY A 560 -10.02 -26.96 -6.77
N THR A 561 -9.20 -27.67 -5.99
CA THR A 561 -9.66 -28.45 -4.85
C THR A 561 -9.91 -27.57 -3.61
N THR A 562 -11.04 -27.82 -2.95
CA THR A 562 -11.31 -27.39 -1.57
C THR A 562 -11.14 -28.58 -0.64
N SER A 563 -10.06 -28.61 0.15
CA SER A 563 -9.75 -29.69 1.08
C SER A 563 -9.80 -29.18 2.52
N ILE A 564 -10.65 -29.71 3.38
CA ILE A 564 -10.77 -29.26 4.77
C ILE A 564 -10.77 -30.48 5.68
N SER A 565 -9.82 -30.53 6.61
CA SER A 565 -9.66 -31.66 7.53
C SER A 565 -9.59 -31.21 8.99
N GLY A 566 -10.13 -32.05 9.87
CA GLY A 566 -10.09 -31.86 11.32
C GLY A 566 -11.19 -30.97 11.88
N SER A 567 -12.13 -30.49 11.07
CA SER A 567 -13.20 -29.57 11.52
C SER A 567 -14.00 -30.13 12.69
N THR A 568 -14.13 -29.38 13.77
CA THR A 568 -15.05 -29.70 14.89
C THR A 568 -16.40 -28.99 14.74
N GLY A 569 -16.43 -27.88 13.98
CA GLY A 569 -17.65 -27.25 13.46
C GLY A 569 -17.91 -27.64 12.01
N SER A 570 -18.75 -26.88 11.32
CA SER A 570 -19.02 -27.15 9.91
C SER A 570 -17.78 -26.90 9.05
N ALA A 571 -17.37 -27.85 8.20
CA ALA A 571 -16.20 -27.61 7.34
C ALA A 571 -16.45 -26.45 6.38
N VAL A 572 -17.64 -26.40 5.78
CA VAL A 572 -18.16 -25.24 5.03
C VAL A 572 -19.49 -24.81 5.64
N SER A 573 -19.62 -23.53 5.97
CA SER A 573 -20.87 -22.93 6.47
C SER A 573 -21.22 -21.69 5.65
N ALA A 574 -22.36 -21.73 4.96
CA ALA A 574 -22.93 -20.61 4.24
C ALA A 574 -24.31 -20.28 4.79
N THR A 575 -24.45 -19.08 5.37
CA THR A 575 -25.70 -18.59 5.95
C THR A 575 -26.04 -17.21 5.38
N ASN A 576 -27.26 -17.03 4.89
CA ASN A 576 -27.76 -15.78 4.29
C ASN A 576 -26.88 -15.26 3.14
N VAL A 577 -26.38 -16.16 2.29
CA VAL A 577 -25.51 -15.82 1.15
C VAL A 577 -26.34 -15.63 -0.12
N SER A 578 -26.28 -14.44 -0.72
CA SER A 578 -26.90 -14.14 -2.03
C SER A 578 -25.89 -14.11 -3.19
N SER A 579 -24.60 -14.25 -2.89
CA SER A 579 -23.54 -14.43 -3.88
C SER A 579 -23.54 -15.86 -4.43
N ASN A 580 -23.17 -16.02 -5.70
CA ASN A 580 -22.98 -17.36 -6.25
C ASN A 580 -21.72 -18.00 -5.66
N MET A 581 -21.78 -19.29 -5.39
CA MET A 581 -20.68 -20.09 -4.84
C MET A 581 -20.36 -21.22 -5.82
N GLN A 582 -19.11 -21.29 -6.26
CA GLN A 582 -18.60 -22.36 -7.10
C GLN A 582 -17.36 -22.97 -6.46
N PHE A 583 -17.35 -24.30 -6.34
CA PHE A 583 -16.20 -25.07 -5.91
C PHE A 583 -15.88 -26.13 -6.96
N GLY A 584 -14.59 -26.40 -7.19
CA GLY A 584 -14.13 -27.55 -7.96
C GLY A 584 -14.36 -28.83 -7.17
N THR A 585 -13.35 -29.69 -7.07
CA THR A 585 -13.42 -30.88 -6.20
C THR A 585 -13.48 -30.46 -4.73
N VAL A 586 -14.32 -31.12 -3.93
CA VAL A 586 -14.49 -30.84 -2.50
C VAL A 586 -14.17 -32.09 -1.69
N ASN A 587 -13.20 -32.00 -0.77
CA ASN A 587 -12.77 -33.11 0.09
C ASN A 587 -12.83 -32.67 1.56
N LEU A 588 -13.78 -33.22 2.31
CA LEU A 588 -14.02 -32.83 3.70
C LEU A 588 -13.80 -34.03 4.63
N THR A 589 -13.00 -33.85 5.67
CA THR A 589 -12.80 -34.84 6.73
C THR A 589 -13.09 -34.19 8.07
N LEU A 590 -14.15 -34.64 8.73
CA LEU A 590 -14.68 -33.99 9.92
C LEU A 590 -14.28 -34.74 11.19
N THR A 591 -14.16 -34.01 12.29
CA THR A 591 -14.14 -34.57 13.64
C THR A 591 -15.55 -34.56 14.24
N SER A 592 -16.29 -33.48 14.02
CA SER A 592 -17.71 -33.29 14.38
C SER A 592 -18.32 -32.15 13.55
N GLY A 593 -19.63 -31.91 13.69
CA GLY A 593 -20.33 -30.86 12.94
C GLY A 593 -20.78 -31.29 11.54
N ASP A 594 -21.24 -30.34 10.72
CA ASP A 594 -21.70 -30.65 9.37
C ASP A 594 -20.55 -30.63 8.34
N GLY A 595 -20.61 -31.43 7.29
CA GLY A 595 -19.69 -31.24 6.15
C GLY A 595 -19.96 -29.91 5.48
N LEU A 596 -21.20 -29.76 5.00
CA LEU A 596 -21.71 -28.56 4.38
C LEU A 596 -22.99 -28.10 5.08
N LEU A 597 -22.97 -26.89 5.65
CA LEU A 597 -24.14 -26.23 6.23
C LEU A 597 -24.61 -25.09 5.34
N LEU A 598 -25.87 -25.15 4.90
CA LEU A 598 -26.54 -24.16 4.08
C LEU A 598 -27.81 -23.66 4.77
N ALA A 599 -27.92 -22.35 4.99
CA ALA A 599 -29.09 -21.75 5.63
C ALA A 599 -29.47 -20.41 4.98
N GLY A 600 -30.62 -20.34 4.30
CA GLY A 600 -31.14 -19.07 3.78
C GLY A 600 -30.34 -18.47 2.61
N ASN A 601 -29.70 -19.28 1.77
CA ASN A 601 -28.81 -18.80 0.71
C ASN A 601 -29.55 -18.60 -0.63
N SER A 602 -29.78 -17.38 -1.08
CA SER A 602 -30.45 -17.14 -2.39
C SER A 602 -29.53 -17.25 -3.61
N GLY A 603 -28.20 -17.23 -3.42
CA GLY A 603 -27.24 -17.44 -4.49
C GLY A 603 -27.19 -18.91 -4.94
N THR A 604 -26.68 -19.16 -6.16
CA THR A 604 -26.50 -20.54 -6.63
C THR A 604 -25.28 -21.20 -5.99
N LEU A 605 -25.35 -22.49 -5.68
CA LEU A 605 -24.20 -23.31 -5.31
C LEU A 605 -23.90 -24.34 -6.41
N THR A 606 -22.65 -24.42 -6.84
CA THR A 606 -22.17 -25.48 -7.74
C THR A 606 -20.89 -26.09 -7.20
N THR A 607 -20.82 -27.42 -7.13
CA THR A 607 -19.59 -28.14 -6.81
C THR A 607 -19.21 -29.11 -7.91
N GLY A 608 -17.92 -29.40 -8.06
CA GLY A 608 -17.46 -30.63 -8.71
C GLY A 608 -17.76 -31.86 -7.84
N ASP A 609 -16.96 -32.91 -8.02
CA ASP A 609 -17.05 -34.11 -7.17
C ASP A 609 -16.76 -33.78 -5.71
N MET A 610 -17.50 -34.40 -4.81
CA MET A 610 -17.48 -34.14 -3.39
C MET A 610 -17.32 -35.44 -2.59
N THR A 611 -16.34 -35.48 -1.71
CA THR A 611 -16.21 -36.53 -0.69
C THR A 611 -16.30 -35.91 0.69
N ILE A 612 -17.15 -36.49 1.55
CA ILE A 612 -17.31 -36.11 2.95
C ILE A 612 -17.06 -37.35 3.80
N ALA A 613 -15.94 -37.39 4.52
CA ALA A 613 -15.69 -38.33 5.59
C ALA A 613 -16.18 -37.75 6.90
N MET A 614 -17.33 -38.23 7.36
CA MET A 614 -17.92 -37.79 8.63
C MET A 614 -17.10 -38.24 9.83
N GLY A 615 -17.16 -37.44 10.88
CA GLY A 615 -16.66 -37.79 12.21
C GLY A 615 -17.79 -38.23 13.14
N THR A 616 -17.78 -37.74 14.36
CA THR A 616 -18.82 -38.02 15.36
C THR A 616 -19.95 -36.99 15.29
N GLY A 617 -21.19 -37.46 15.06
CA GLY A 617 -22.38 -36.61 14.99
C GLY A 617 -22.48 -35.74 13.72
N GLY A 618 -23.43 -34.79 13.71
CA GLY A 618 -23.62 -33.84 12.60
C GLY A 618 -24.33 -34.40 11.36
N ASN A 619 -24.28 -33.67 10.24
CA ASN A 619 -24.80 -34.10 8.95
C ASN A 619 -23.74 -34.00 7.85
N GLY A 620 -23.78 -34.84 6.82
CA GLY A 620 -22.90 -34.66 5.65
C GLY A 620 -23.18 -33.34 4.96
N ILE A 621 -24.40 -33.21 4.45
CA ILE A 621 -24.94 -31.96 3.90
C ILE A 621 -26.20 -31.62 4.68
N ARG A 622 -26.28 -30.40 5.23
CA ARG A 622 -27.49 -29.86 5.84
C ARG A 622 -27.91 -28.59 5.12
N ALA A 623 -29.12 -28.58 4.57
CA ALA A 623 -29.71 -27.40 3.97
C ALA A 623 -31.05 -27.07 4.62
N THR A 624 -31.19 -25.84 5.14
CA THR A 624 -32.37 -25.37 5.87
C THR A 624 -32.81 -24.00 5.38
N GLY A 625 -34.09 -23.68 5.58
CA GLY A 625 -34.69 -22.44 5.06
C GLY A 625 -34.62 -22.33 3.54
N THR A 626 -34.72 -21.09 3.05
CA THR A 626 -34.81 -20.79 1.61
C THR A 626 -33.46 -20.74 0.94
N ASN A 627 -33.19 -21.74 0.09
CA ASN A 627 -31.98 -21.81 -0.71
C ASN A 627 -32.28 -21.72 -2.22
N GLY A 628 -31.38 -21.07 -2.97
CA GLY A 628 -31.35 -21.02 -4.42
C GLY A 628 -30.90 -22.35 -5.04
N ASN A 629 -30.62 -22.36 -6.34
CA ASN A 629 -30.26 -23.60 -7.03
C ASN A 629 -28.95 -24.19 -6.49
N MET A 630 -28.94 -25.51 -6.27
CA MET A 630 -27.78 -26.27 -5.82
C MET A 630 -27.50 -27.40 -6.78
N THR A 631 -26.26 -27.48 -7.28
CA THR A 631 -25.83 -28.54 -8.19
C THR A 631 -24.52 -29.13 -7.70
N PHE A 632 -24.53 -30.44 -7.48
CA PHE A 632 -23.38 -31.20 -7.00
C PHE A 632 -22.91 -32.17 -8.10
N GLY A 633 -21.61 -32.43 -8.16
CA GLY A 633 -21.03 -33.52 -8.94
C GLY A 633 -21.37 -34.90 -8.34
N ASN A 634 -20.44 -35.85 -8.43
CA ASN A 634 -20.57 -37.12 -7.73
C ASN A 634 -20.35 -36.87 -6.22
N VAL A 635 -21.25 -37.33 -5.36
CA VAL A 635 -21.17 -37.08 -3.92
C VAL A 635 -21.04 -38.39 -3.14
N ASP A 636 -19.91 -38.55 -2.44
CA ASP A 636 -19.64 -39.65 -1.51
C ASP A 636 -19.67 -39.15 -0.07
N ILE A 637 -20.65 -39.58 0.73
CA ILE A 637 -20.72 -39.31 2.16
C ILE A 637 -20.44 -40.61 2.92
N THR A 638 -19.34 -40.66 3.67
CA THR A 638 -18.91 -41.86 4.38
C THR A 638 -18.87 -41.62 5.89
N ASN A 639 -18.80 -42.72 6.64
CA ASN A 639 -18.72 -42.73 8.10
C ASN A 639 -19.88 -42.03 8.81
N VAL A 640 -21.09 -42.03 8.23
CA VAL A 640 -22.27 -41.46 8.89
C VAL A 640 -22.49 -42.17 10.23
N GLY A 641 -22.28 -41.44 11.33
CA GLY A 641 -22.51 -41.89 12.71
C GLY A 641 -23.99 -41.86 13.06
N THR A 642 -24.36 -41.32 14.22
CA THR A 642 -25.76 -41.06 14.62
C THR A 642 -26.41 -39.90 13.87
N GLY A 643 -25.74 -39.39 12.83
CA GLY A 643 -26.14 -38.21 12.06
C GLY A 643 -27.00 -38.55 10.85
N THR A 644 -27.10 -37.60 9.92
CA THR A 644 -27.75 -37.79 8.62
C THR A 644 -26.76 -37.56 7.49
N GLY A 645 -26.78 -38.37 6.43
CA GLY A 645 -25.99 -38.09 5.23
C GLY A 645 -26.41 -36.76 4.58
N LEU A 646 -27.64 -36.71 4.06
CA LEU A 646 -28.27 -35.51 3.51
C LEU A 646 -29.50 -35.09 4.34
N ASN A 647 -29.43 -33.94 5.00
CA ASN A 647 -30.51 -33.42 5.84
C ASN A 647 -31.14 -32.17 5.20
N LEU A 648 -32.40 -32.31 4.79
CA LEU A 648 -33.24 -31.25 4.23
C LEU A 648 -34.47 -30.98 5.11
N SER A 649 -34.50 -31.51 6.33
CA SER A 649 -35.67 -31.42 7.21
C SER A 649 -36.11 -29.99 7.50
N GLY A 650 -37.43 -29.75 7.44
CA GLY A 650 -38.05 -28.42 7.61
C GLY A 650 -37.64 -27.37 6.57
N GLY A 651 -36.98 -27.76 5.49
CA GLY A 651 -36.53 -26.84 4.44
C GLY A 651 -37.65 -26.45 3.47
N THR A 652 -37.59 -25.19 3.00
CA THR A 652 -38.47 -24.61 1.97
C THR A 652 -37.58 -24.07 0.87
N PHE A 653 -37.43 -24.75 -0.27
CA PHE A 653 -36.43 -24.38 -1.27
C PHE A 653 -37.04 -23.55 -2.41
N ASP A 654 -36.33 -22.50 -2.81
CA ASP A 654 -36.73 -21.71 -3.99
C ASP A 654 -36.00 -22.19 -5.26
N GLY A 655 -34.89 -22.92 -5.10
CA GLY A 655 -34.11 -23.53 -6.17
C GLY A 655 -34.17 -25.06 -6.20
N GLN A 656 -33.84 -25.62 -7.38
CA GLN A 656 -33.68 -27.06 -7.58
C GLN A 656 -32.40 -27.56 -6.90
N VAL A 657 -32.42 -28.79 -6.37
CA VAL A 657 -31.24 -29.51 -5.89
C VAL A 657 -30.94 -30.66 -6.84
N THR A 658 -29.73 -30.74 -7.35
CA THR A 658 -29.31 -31.79 -8.30
C THR A 658 -27.99 -32.40 -7.88
N PHE A 659 -27.92 -33.73 -7.91
CA PHE A 659 -26.71 -34.52 -7.68
C PHE A 659 -26.39 -35.34 -8.93
N ALA A 660 -25.12 -35.46 -9.32
CA ALA A 660 -24.74 -36.38 -10.39
C ALA A 660 -24.93 -37.84 -9.92
N THR A 661 -24.35 -38.18 -8.77
CA THR A 661 -24.62 -39.37 -7.96
C THR A 661 -24.66 -38.97 -6.49
N LEU A 662 -25.29 -39.80 -5.65
CA LEU A 662 -25.29 -39.61 -4.20
C LEU A 662 -25.12 -40.97 -3.52
N ASP A 663 -23.93 -41.20 -2.98
CA ASP A 663 -23.56 -42.40 -2.25
C ASP A 663 -23.41 -42.05 -0.76
N ILE A 664 -24.05 -42.82 0.13
CA ILE A 664 -24.06 -42.60 1.57
C ILE A 664 -23.76 -43.91 2.29
N THR A 665 -22.63 -43.95 2.99
CA THR A 665 -22.20 -45.08 3.82
C THR A 665 -22.14 -44.69 5.29
N GLY A 666 -23.00 -45.32 6.10
CA GLY A 666 -23.00 -45.19 7.55
C GLY A 666 -22.14 -46.23 8.28
N THR A 667 -22.03 -46.04 9.59
CA THR A 667 -21.25 -46.88 10.52
C THR A 667 -22.12 -47.88 11.30
N SER A 668 -23.34 -48.13 10.82
CA SER A 668 -24.33 -49.01 11.45
C SER A 668 -24.79 -48.56 12.83
N GLN A 669 -24.92 -47.25 13.04
CA GLN A 669 -25.35 -46.67 14.33
C GLN A 669 -26.87 -46.43 14.39
N THR A 670 -27.48 -46.72 15.54
CA THR A 670 -28.90 -46.40 15.81
C THR A 670 -29.13 -44.88 15.73
N GLY A 671 -30.26 -44.49 15.13
CA GLY A 671 -30.64 -43.10 14.89
C GLY A 671 -30.08 -42.49 13.60
N SER A 672 -29.18 -43.20 12.91
CA SER A 672 -28.60 -42.74 11.65
C SER A 672 -29.62 -42.71 10.51
N LYS A 673 -29.56 -41.67 9.68
CA LYS A 673 -30.37 -41.52 8.48
C LYS A 673 -29.49 -41.35 7.24
N GLY A 674 -29.90 -41.89 6.09
CA GLY A 674 -29.30 -41.58 4.80
C GLY A 674 -29.72 -40.20 4.36
N ILE A 675 -30.99 -40.05 3.98
CA ILE A 675 -31.62 -38.80 3.57
C ILE A 675 -32.77 -38.47 4.54
N ASP A 676 -32.83 -37.24 5.04
CA ASP A 676 -33.92 -36.75 5.89
C ASP A 676 -34.68 -35.61 5.21
N LEU A 677 -35.97 -35.85 4.93
CA LEU A 677 -36.96 -34.94 4.35
C LEU A 677 -38.14 -34.74 5.31
N THR A 678 -37.92 -34.90 6.61
CA THR A 678 -38.97 -34.67 7.62
C THR A 678 -39.49 -33.25 7.54
N ASP A 679 -40.82 -33.07 7.46
CA ASP A 679 -41.51 -31.78 7.29
C ASP A 679 -41.00 -30.95 6.09
N TYR A 680 -40.46 -31.61 5.06
CA TYR A 680 -39.97 -30.96 3.85
C TYR A 680 -41.14 -30.43 3.01
N ASP A 681 -41.17 -29.11 2.76
CA ASP A 681 -42.25 -28.43 2.03
C ASP A 681 -41.66 -27.65 0.85
N ASN A 682 -41.73 -28.22 -0.36
CA ASN A 682 -40.99 -27.66 -1.49
C ASN A 682 -41.76 -27.54 -2.82
N THR A 683 -41.38 -26.52 -3.59
CA THR A 683 -41.88 -26.19 -4.93
C THR A 683 -40.88 -26.47 -6.06
N LYS A 684 -39.73 -27.09 -5.74
CA LYS A 684 -38.64 -27.39 -6.68
C LYS A 684 -38.12 -28.82 -6.54
N ASP A 685 -37.53 -29.34 -7.61
CA ASP A 685 -37.10 -30.72 -7.61
C ASP A 685 -35.86 -30.95 -6.75
N VAL A 686 -35.75 -32.17 -6.23
CA VAL A 686 -34.52 -32.73 -5.66
C VAL A 686 -34.26 -34.04 -6.38
N VAL A 687 -33.20 -34.08 -7.20
CA VAL A 687 -32.96 -35.20 -8.11
C VAL A 687 -31.51 -35.64 -8.09
N THR A 688 -31.30 -36.94 -8.16
CA THR A 688 -30.06 -37.55 -8.64
C THR A 688 -30.22 -37.86 -10.13
N THR A 689 -29.16 -37.68 -10.93
CA THR A 689 -29.22 -37.99 -12.38
C THR A 689 -28.58 -39.33 -12.75
N GLY A 690 -27.85 -39.92 -11.82
CA GLY A 690 -27.19 -41.21 -11.92
C GLY A 690 -27.50 -42.09 -10.72
N SER A 691 -26.96 -43.30 -10.72
CA SER A 691 -27.15 -44.28 -9.65
C SER A 691 -26.49 -43.85 -8.34
N GLY A 692 -27.06 -44.27 -7.21
CA GLY A 692 -26.46 -44.11 -5.88
C GLY A 692 -26.72 -45.29 -4.94
N ALA A 693 -25.93 -45.38 -3.87
CA ALA A 693 -26.07 -46.37 -2.81
C ALA A 693 -26.21 -45.74 -1.42
N ILE A 694 -27.27 -46.07 -0.68
CA ILE A 694 -27.38 -45.80 0.75
C ILE A 694 -27.18 -47.10 1.50
N GLN A 695 -26.19 -47.16 2.39
CA GLN A 695 -25.90 -48.35 3.19
C GLN A 695 -25.43 -48.03 4.60
N GLY A 696 -25.58 -48.98 5.53
CA GLY A 696 -25.03 -48.86 6.89
C GLY A 696 -25.71 -47.79 7.76
N VAL A 697 -26.94 -47.41 7.43
CA VAL A 697 -27.78 -46.46 8.20
C VAL A 697 -29.05 -47.15 8.71
N GLN A 698 -29.70 -46.60 9.75
CA GLN A 698 -30.92 -47.20 10.32
C GLN A 698 -32.14 -46.89 9.46
N THR A 699 -32.24 -45.64 9.01
CA THR A 699 -33.27 -45.18 8.08
C THR A 699 -32.63 -44.79 6.77
N GLY A 700 -33.05 -45.38 5.65
CA GLY A 700 -32.51 -45.03 4.33
C GLY A 700 -32.94 -43.61 3.95
N ILE A 701 -34.25 -43.42 3.74
CA ILE A 701 -34.86 -42.13 3.44
C ILE A 701 -36.02 -41.88 4.41
N ASP A 702 -36.07 -40.72 5.06
CA ASP A 702 -37.17 -40.32 5.94
C ASP A 702 -38.04 -39.24 5.29
N LEU A 703 -39.27 -39.58 4.91
CA LEU A 703 -40.24 -38.66 4.30
C LEU A 703 -41.32 -38.19 5.28
N THR A 704 -41.10 -38.31 6.59
CA THR A 704 -42.15 -38.01 7.58
C THR A 704 -42.75 -36.61 7.35
N ASN A 705 -44.06 -36.52 7.13
CA ASN A 705 -44.80 -35.29 6.81
C ASN A 705 -44.27 -34.50 5.59
N SER A 706 -43.56 -35.13 4.67
CA SER A 706 -43.09 -34.48 3.45
C SER A 706 -44.28 -34.02 2.58
N ASN A 707 -44.22 -32.78 2.11
CA ASN A 707 -45.21 -32.10 1.29
C ASN A 707 -44.57 -31.52 0.03
N ILE A 708 -44.51 -32.31 -1.04
CA ILE A 708 -43.98 -31.84 -2.33
C ILE A 708 -45.14 -31.33 -3.20
N ALA A 709 -44.97 -30.15 -3.79
CA ALA A 709 -46.00 -29.51 -4.61
C ALA A 709 -46.30 -30.29 -5.92
N ASN A 710 -47.48 -30.05 -6.49
CA ASN A 710 -47.87 -30.67 -7.76
C ASN A 710 -46.93 -30.24 -8.91
N GLY A 711 -46.44 -31.23 -9.67
CA GLY A 711 -45.49 -31.03 -10.76
C GLY A 711 -44.03 -30.91 -10.32
N VAL A 712 -43.74 -31.23 -9.05
CA VAL A 712 -42.39 -31.25 -8.46
C VAL A 712 -42.01 -32.68 -8.10
N ARG A 713 -40.72 -33.00 -8.20
CA ARG A 713 -40.19 -34.35 -8.00
C ARG A 713 -39.11 -34.43 -6.92
N PHE A 714 -39.22 -35.44 -6.06
CA PHE A 714 -38.07 -36.04 -5.38
C PHE A 714 -37.69 -37.33 -6.10
N GLN A 715 -36.43 -37.46 -6.52
CA GLN A 715 -35.89 -38.62 -7.22
C GLN A 715 -34.58 -39.06 -6.57
N TYR A 716 -34.49 -40.34 -6.24
CA TYR A 716 -33.23 -40.99 -5.87
C TYR A 716 -32.97 -42.19 -6.79
N GLY A 717 -31.81 -42.17 -7.44
CA GLY A 717 -31.47 -42.99 -8.60
C GLY A 717 -31.57 -42.25 -9.94
N ASP A 718 -31.31 -42.95 -11.04
CA ASP A 718 -31.32 -42.37 -12.38
C ASP A 718 -32.72 -42.27 -13.00
N GLY A 719 -33.73 -42.76 -12.29
CA GLY A 719 -35.14 -42.73 -12.70
C GLY A 719 -35.43 -43.61 -13.91
N SER A 720 -34.62 -44.63 -14.19
CA SER A 720 -34.82 -45.55 -15.31
C SER A 720 -34.43 -46.98 -14.97
N ALA A 721 -35.38 -47.91 -15.09
CA ALA A 721 -35.10 -49.35 -14.98
C ALA A 721 -34.07 -49.85 -16.02
N PRO A 722 -33.29 -50.92 -15.73
CA PRO A 722 -33.34 -51.79 -14.55
C PRO A 722 -32.69 -51.16 -13.30
N VAL A 723 -32.89 -51.79 -12.12
CA VAL A 723 -32.31 -51.34 -10.83
C VAL A 723 -30.83 -51.00 -10.97
N ALA A 724 -30.50 -49.72 -10.78
CA ALA A 724 -29.15 -49.19 -10.81
C ALA A 724 -28.71 -48.64 -9.44
N SER A 725 -29.69 -48.30 -8.58
CA SER A 725 -29.47 -47.70 -7.26
C SER A 725 -29.82 -48.67 -6.13
N SER A 726 -29.30 -48.44 -4.93
CA SER A 726 -29.56 -49.33 -3.78
C SER A 726 -29.78 -48.60 -2.46
N ILE A 727 -30.63 -49.19 -1.61
CA ILE A 727 -30.83 -48.81 -0.21
C ILE A 727 -30.74 -50.09 0.64
N ASP A 728 -29.66 -50.24 1.40
CA ASP A 728 -29.42 -51.36 2.32
C ASP A 728 -29.25 -50.90 3.77
N THR A 729 -30.34 -50.98 4.52
CA THR A 729 -30.40 -50.65 5.96
C THR A 729 -30.30 -51.90 6.86
N SER A 730 -30.03 -53.07 6.29
CA SER A 730 -30.17 -54.37 6.98
C SER A 730 -29.22 -54.58 8.15
N GLY A 731 -28.12 -53.82 8.21
CA GLY A 731 -27.10 -53.91 9.26
C GLY A 731 -27.54 -53.48 10.66
N ILE A 732 -28.76 -52.94 10.84
CA ILE A 732 -29.23 -52.37 12.11
C ILE A 732 -30.61 -52.93 12.49
N ALA A 733 -30.81 -53.27 13.77
CA ALA A 733 -32.12 -53.71 14.27
C ALA A 733 -33.15 -52.57 14.24
N GLY A 734 -34.39 -52.88 13.85
CA GLY A 734 -35.45 -51.88 13.69
C GLY A 734 -35.21 -50.92 12.52
N ASN A 735 -34.41 -51.33 11.53
CA ASN A 735 -34.20 -50.55 10.32
C ASN A 735 -35.49 -50.35 9.51
N VAL A 736 -35.49 -49.31 8.68
CA VAL A 736 -36.54 -48.99 7.71
C VAL A 736 -35.90 -48.41 6.45
N ALA A 737 -36.20 -48.97 5.29
CA ALA A 737 -35.65 -48.45 4.03
C ALA A 737 -36.16 -47.03 3.72
N ILE A 738 -37.49 -46.85 3.75
CA ILE A 738 -38.13 -45.56 3.50
C ILE A 738 -39.26 -45.35 4.51
N VAL A 739 -39.26 -44.23 5.24
CA VAL A 739 -40.36 -43.82 6.14
C VAL A 739 -41.32 -42.92 5.37
N THR A 740 -42.62 -43.22 5.41
CA THR A 740 -43.66 -42.55 4.59
C THR A 740 -44.81 -41.96 5.41
N THR A 741 -44.65 -41.89 6.73
CA THR A 741 -45.68 -41.41 7.64
C THR A 741 -46.06 -39.97 7.34
N GLY A 742 -47.32 -39.69 7.02
CA GLY A 742 -47.80 -38.32 6.80
C GLY A 742 -47.43 -37.68 5.45
N VAL A 743 -46.85 -38.45 4.51
CA VAL A 743 -46.55 -37.97 3.15
C VAL A 743 -47.84 -37.55 2.42
N THR A 744 -47.80 -36.41 1.72
CA THR A 744 -48.91 -35.93 0.88
C THR A 744 -48.85 -36.48 -0.55
N ALA A 745 -50.00 -36.64 -1.21
CA ALA A 745 -50.09 -37.26 -2.55
C ALA A 745 -50.03 -36.25 -3.72
N THR A 746 -49.44 -35.06 -3.53
CA THR A 746 -49.50 -33.98 -4.53
C THR A 746 -48.32 -33.96 -5.50
N GLY A 747 -47.10 -34.30 -5.04
CA GLY A 747 -45.87 -34.33 -5.84
C GLY A 747 -45.47 -35.75 -6.29
N GLU A 748 -44.37 -35.85 -7.03
CA GLU A 748 -43.79 -37.11 -7.49
C GLU A 748 -42.65 -37.55 -6.56
N TYR A 749 -42.74 -38.77 -6.03
CA TYR A 749 -41.66 -39.45 -5.31
C TYR A 749 -41.22 -40.63 -6.18
N ASP A 750 -40.05 -40.50 -6.81
CA ASP A 750 -39.52 -41.44 -7.81
C ASP A 750 -38.43 -42.32 -7.19
N PHE A 751 -38.74 -43.62 -7.15
CA PHE A 751 -37.90 -44.70 -6.65
C PHE A 751 -37.87 -45.88 -7.66
N GLU A 752 -38.05 -45.61 -8.96
CA GLU A 752 -38.25 -46.63 -10.00
C GLU A 752 -37.07 -47.59 -10.18
N ASP A 753 -35.84 -47.17 -9.87
CA ASP A 753 -34.59 -47.93 -10.09
C ASP A 753 -33.88 -48.37 -8.79
N ILE A 754 -34.60 -48.44 -7.66
CA ILE A 754 -34.01 -48.77 -6.34
C ILE A 754 -34.16 -50.25 -5.96
N GLY A 755 -33.04 -50.87 -5.62
CA GLY A 755 -32.97 -52.15 -4.93
C GLY A 755 -32.91 -52.00 -3.41
N PHE A 756 -33.84 -52.61 -2.68
CA PHE A 756 -33.89 -52.52 -1.20
C PHE A 756 -33.08 -53.59 -0.45
N GLY A 757 -32.41 -54.51 -1.15
CA GLY A 757 -31.69 -55.62 -0.50
C GLY A 757 -32.58 -56.40 0.48
N THR A 758 -32.13 -56.53 1.73
CA THR A 758 -32.89 -57.14 2.85
C THR A 758 -33.45 -56.11 3.84
N SER A 759 -33.48 -54.84 3.45
CA SER A 759 -34.05 -53.75 4.24
C SER A 759 -35.53 -53.98 4.56
N ASN A 760 -35.97 -53.50 5.71
CA ASN A 760 -37.38 -53.53 6.08
C ASN A 760 -38.20 -52.56 5.22
N VAL A 761 -39.09 -53.12 4.41
CA VAL A 761 -40.05 -52.40 3.55
C VAL A 761 -41.51 -52.63 3.97
N SER A 762 -41.75 -53.18 5.17
CA SER A 762 -43.09 -53.58 5.62
C SER A 762 -44.07 -52.41 5.80
N ASN A 763 -43.57 -51.19 5.99
CA ASN A 763 -44.36 -49.96 6.10
C ASN A 763 -44.71 -49.34 4.74
N LEU A 764 -44.20 -49.87 3.62
CA LEU A 764 -44.52 -49.41 2.27
C LEU A 764 -45.86 -49.98 1.77
N THR A 765 -46.91 -49.87 2.59
CA THR A 765 -48.27 -50.33 2.28
C THR A 765 -49.21 -49.12 2.20
N GLY A 766 -49.60 -48.70 0.98
CA GLY A 766 -50.56 -47.61 0.79
C GLY A 766 -50.53 -46.94 -0.59
N PRO A 767 -51.54 -46.11 -0.94
CA PRO A 767 -51.75 -45.50 -2.26
C PRO A 767 -50.84 -44.31 -2.61
N VAL A 768 -49.74 -44.06 -1.88
CA VAL A 768 -48.99 -42.79 -1.93
C VAL A 768 -47.48 -42.99 -2.22
N VAL A 769 -47.07 -44.15 -2.73
CA VAL A 769 -45.65 -44.40 -3.07
C VAL A 769 -45.55 -45.13 -4.41
N PHE A 770 -44.92 -44.48 -5.40
CA PHE A 770 -44.64 -45.03 -6.72
C PHE A 770 -43.28 -45.75 -6.70
N VAL A 771 -43.29 -47.05 -6.95
CA VAL A 771 -42.09 -47.90 -7.10
C VAL A 771 -42.32 -48.73 -8.35
N VAL A 772 -41.31 -48.95 -9.20
CA VAL A 772 -41.41 -49.87 -10.36
C VAL A 772 -40.90 -51.26 -9.96
N ASP A 773 -41.65 -52.30 -10.33
CA ASP A 773 -41.32 -53.72 -10.07
C ASP A 773 -40.14 -54.17 -10.92
N GLN A 774 -39.36 -55.09 -10.34
CA GLN A 774 -38.21 -55.81 -10.92
C GLN A 774 -38.51 -56.54 -12.24
N ASN A 775 -39.78 -56.62 -12.69
CA ASN A 775 -40.21 -57.36 -13.89
C ASN A 775 -40.78 -56.53 -15.05
N ASN A 776 -40.70 -55.19 -15.03
CA ASN A 776 -41.07 -54.34 -16.18
C ASN A 776 -42.53 -54.53 -16.68
N SER A 777 -43.48 -54.79 -15.79
CA SER A 777 -44.90 -54.98 -16.11
C SER A 777 -45.75 -53.74 -15.83
N SER A 778 -46.84 -53.54 -16.58
CA SER A 778 -47.74 -52.37 -16.44
C SER A 778 -48.88 -52.66 -15.45
N GLY A 779 -48.84 -51.99 -14.30
CA GLY A 779 -49.81 -52.08 -13.20
C GLY A 779 -50.53 -50.76 -12.88
N ALA A 780 -51.23 -50.70 -11.74
CA ALA A 780 -52.06 -49.59 -11.25
C ALA A 780 -51.30 -48.48 -10.47
N GLY A 781 -49.97 -48.55 -10.36
CA GLY A 781 -49.16 -47.55 -9.66
C GLY A 781 -49.07 -47.78 -8.15
N THR A 782 -49.05 -49.05 -7.74
CA THR A 782 -48.88 -49.47 -6.33
C THR A 782 -47.67 -50.42 -6.20
N PHE A 783 -47.11 -50.58 -4.99
CA PHE A 783 -46.01 -51.53 -4.74
C PHE A 783 -46.35 -52.98 -5.13
N SER A 784 -47.64 -53.35 -5.08
CA SER A 784 -48.15 -54.66 -5.52
C SER A 784 -48.53 -54.74 -7.00
N ASP A 785 -48.54 -53.61 -7.72
CA ASP A 785 -48.98 -53.50 -9.12
C ASP A 785 -48.49 -52.17 -9.74
N PRO A 786 -47.25 -52.06 -10.23
CA PRO A 786 -46.64 -50.77 -10.58
C PRO A 786 -46.88 -50.31 -12.03
N ALA A 787 -47.30 -49.05 -12.23
CA ALA A 787 -47.64 -48.48 -13.54
C ALA A 787 -46.48 -47.72 -14.17
N ARG A 788 -46.42 -47.72 -15.51
CA ARG A 788 -45.63 -46.76 -16.28
C ARG A 788 -46.52 -45.56 -16.63
N PHE A 789 -46.20 -44.34 -16.19
CA PHE A 789 -46.95 -43.15 -16.62
C PHE A 789 -46.69 -42.84 -18.10
N PRO A 790 -47.69 -42.36 -18.86
CA PRO A 790 -47.48 -41.87 -20.22
C PRO A 790 -46.61 -40.62 -20.17
N ARG A 791 -45.54 -40.60 -20.97
CA ARG A 791 -44.71 -39.42 -21.24
C ARG A 791 -45.60 -38.20 -21.51
N PRO A 792 -45.35 -37.02 -20.93
CA PRO A 792 -46.00 -35.79 -21.38
C PRO A 792 -45.69 -35.60 -22.87
N PRO A 793 -46.64 -35.12 -23.69
CA PRO A 793 -46.34 -34.82 -25.09
C PRO A 793 -45.19 -33.80 -25.15
N PRO A 794 -44.27 -33.92 -26.14
CA PRO A 794 -43.18 -32.97 -26.29
C PRO A 794 -43.76 -31.55 -26.39
N ARG A 795 -43.23 -30.61 -25.60
CA ARG A 795 -43.57 -29.19 -25.76
C ARG A 795 -43.29 -28.79 -27.22
N PRO A 796 -44.17 -27.99 -27.86
CA PRO A 796 -43.88 -27.44 -29.17
C PRO A 796 -42.57 -26.65 -29.09
N PRO A 797 -41.74 -26.65 -30.14
CA PRO A 797 -40.56 -25.80 -30.18
C PRO A 797 -41.00 -24.35 -29.99
N MET A 798 -40.35 -23.63 -29.05
CA MET A 798 -40.47 -22.18 -28.99
C MET A 798 -40.01 -21.64 -30.36
N SER A 799 -40.96 -21.14 -31.15
CA SER A 799 -40.64 -20.27 -32.26
C SER A 799 -40.13 -18.95 -31.68
N SER A 800 -38.93 -18.57 -32.10
CA SER A 800 -38.35 -17.25 -31.90
C SER A 800 -39.33 -16.12 -32.19
N PHE A 801 -39.53 -15.23 -31.22
CA PHE A 801 -39.72 -13.80 -31.43
C PHE A 801 -39.07 -13.04 -30.28
#